data_AF-A0A1T5EG14-F1
#
_entry.id   AF-A0A1T5EG14-F1
#
_cell.length_a   1.000
_cell.length_b   1.000
_cell.length_c   1.000
_cell.angle_alpha   90.00
_cell.angle_beta   90.00
_cell.angle_gamma   90.00
#
_symmetry.space_group_name_H-M   'P 1'
#
loop_
_entity.id
_entity.type
_entity.pdbx_description
1 polymer ?
#
loop_
_entity_poly.entity_id
_entity_poly.type
_entity_poly.pdbx_seq_one_letter_code
_entity_poly.pdbx_strand_id
1 'polypeptide(L)'
;MNQVDKITLNFTGKDESFFLDLHADFNTAWSDLLERVTDRVLLEWSNPNLHLEIDKLTLDLPPIAANNFKKEFLVQYETILERELIKVIKKYQGEEAPTKSRRDRTELLFHYLLHGHLLWRPGDSSFNLQDLFLEILKNNSAALYKFLRTHGHYTSLQERIIYQLEEKSLYAGIKLMAPNDSQFIVSYVKTLKQKYKHLNQPQITETNYQHAVWKVIYAYVLTMQTTYFNKKMFVKQTIGQIGNHYNINYNHLLRLLWTDQKEDYISGELYLILQNLYQEEKRGIIKSKNWRHWIQLIAQIEGTLLDGLKRERSTLIQLLKSDNSVYLLQLLNEQEILTLVDFVIPNEAPFIRSYTSTLDQNQQKGLLQGKAGGEFRLLKWQIIFPILLQNNGANFNRKYFVEKVILKIAAHYNLQAIQLLNYWSIGDKIFQKDKVLLSIWKELLNKYDLSPPKSKELISLHKDHIILAIRRQVVLTVDQINRLNEWVESSTAGLKLIERLDSTALQHFIKVNFKKDAEWIIYCASYLDLLENNKSTAFKSGGKFAALKWFFIVQTLLSTHQQSFNKKYFVERILAKLSIHYNIKKEVIIKILTDNIDVLGSQVPYDFFKILNDLRKNAAIINERGTSSDPKLKSVDESAEILFLKPILDLLVGILEVFNKQPTLIIDKKQTLLVIARYRSSHPGHSQLDLLRFILSWLLSQVPLQNQKSECLHRLSVLSERSPLLQAAIQQEKLQRITEQDKDNNEVADAGIFREVHNAGIILIAAYLPRLFSILKYTENGQFCNEEKQIRAIFLIQYLIFGNTEYPEHELYFNKILTGVRIDKALPNSLDLTTEEMEVSNQMLASILMHWQKVKTIGALREGFLQRRGLLYTKDQVLELIVDQKAFDMLLDYVSWNYKTIKFQWMEKTILTNWR
;
A
#
# COMPACT_ATOMS: atom_id res chain seq x y z
N MET A 1 -39.57 6.77 19.76
CA MET A 1 -39.22 6.54 18.34
C MET A 1 -38.51 5.21 18.29
N ASN A 2 -38.98 4.31 17.44
CA ASN A 2 -38.46 2.94 17.35
C ASN A 2 -37.34 2.90 16.30
N GLN A 3 -36.27 2.16 16.57
CA GLN A 3 -35.16 1.99 15.63
C GLN A 3 -34.89 0.49 15.48
N VAL A 4 -34.86 0.02 14.24
CA VAL A 4 -34.51 -1.37 13.89
C VAL A 4 -33.29 -1.33 12.99
N ASP A 5 -32.13 -1.78 13.50
CA ASP A 5 -30.86 -1.71 12.76
C ASP A 5 -30.81 -2.68 11.57
N LYS A 6 -31.45 -3.86 11.70
CA LYS A 6 -31.44 -4.88 10.66
C LYS A 6 -32.60 -5.87 10.80
N ILE A 7 -33.30 -6.13 9.70
CA ILE A 7 -34.23 -7.26 9.54
C ILE A 7 -33.56 -8.32 8.65
N THR A 8 -33.60 -9.59 9.05
CA THR A 8 -33.07 -10.71 8.26
C THR A 8 -34.16 -11.76 8.09
N LEU A 9 -34.47 -12.11 6.83
CA LEU A 9 -35.43 -13.16 6.50
C LEU A 9 -34.70 -14.37 5.94
N ASN A 10 -35.00 -15.54 6.48
CA ASN A 10 -34.48 -16.82 6.01
C ASN A 10 -35.64 -17.71 5.59
N PHE A 11 -35.77 -17.98 4.29
CA PHE A 11 -36.78 -18.88 3.75
C PHE A 11 -36.18 -20.22 3.36
N THR A 12 -36.93 -21.30 3.54
CA THR A 12 -36.55 -22.66 3.12
C THR A 12 -37.70 -23.31 2.36
N GLY A 13 -37.45 -23.82 1.16
CA GLY A 13 -38.48 -24.49 0.34
C GLY A 13 -37.88 -25.27 -0.81
N LYS A 14 -38.73 -25.95 -1.59
CA LYS A 14 -38.32 -26.83 -2.71
C LYS A 14 -38.46 -26.18 -4.09
N ASP A 15 -39.19 -25.07 -4.19
CA ASP A 15 -39.50 -24.39 -5.46
C ASP A 15 -38.49 -23.25 -5.69
N GLU A 16 -37.47 -23.52 -6.49
CA GLU A 16 -36.37 -22.57 -6.78
C GLU A 16 -36.86 -21.38 -7.62
N SER A 17 -37.81 -21.60 -8.54
CA SER A 17 -38.43 -20.53 -9.34
C SER A 17 -39.14 -19.51 -8.46
N PHE A 18 -39.91 -19.97 -7.47
CA PHE A 18 -40.59 -19.10 -6.52
C PHE A 18 -39.60 -18.20 -5.74
N PHE A 19 -38.45 -18.72 -5.31
CA PHE A 19 -37.46 -17.91 -4.58
C PHE A 19 -36.75 -16.89 -5.45
N LEU A 20 -36.50 -17.21 -6.72
CA LEU A 20 -35.93 -16.25 -7.67
C LEU A 20 -36.88 -15.08 -7.91
N ASP A 21 -38.17 -15.37 -8.10
CA ASP A 21 -39.21 -14.34 -8.27
C ASP A 21 -39.40 -13.52 -6.98
N LEU A 22 -39.40 -14.17 -5.81
CA LEU A 22 -39.48 -13.50 -4.52
C LEU A 22 -38.29 -12.56 -4.29
N HIS A 23 -37.07 -12.98 -4.67
CA HIS A 23 -35.87 -12.15 -4.57
C HIS A 23 -35.92 -10.92 -5.48
N ALA A 24 -36.49 -11.05 -6.68
CA ALA A 24 -36.66 -9.93 -7.61
C ALA A 24 -37.71 -8.92 -7.12
N ASP A 25 -38.86 -9.40 -6.63
CA ASP A 25 -39.94 -8.58 -6.07
C ASP A 25 -39.56 -7.93 -4.72
N PHE A 26 -38.52 -8.44 -4.02
CA PHE A 26 -38.18 -7.98 -2.67
C PHE A 26 -37.68 -6.53 -2.63
N ASN A 27 -36.92 -6.13 -3.66
CA ASN A 27 -36.29 -4.82 -3.77
C ASN A 27 -37.24 -3.71 -4.26
N THR A 28 -38.46 -4.05 -4.69
CA THR A 28 -39.39 -3.10 -5.32
C THR A 28 -40.66 -2.85 -4.51
N ALA A 29 -41.17 -3.83 -3.76
CA ALA A 29 -42.45 -3.69 -3.03
C ALA A 29 -42.45 -4.27 -1.60
N TRP A 30 -41.71 -5.35 -1.34
CA TRP A 30 -41.77 -6.03 -0.04
C TRP A 30 -41.03 -5.30 1.08
N SER A 31 -39.92 -4.60 0.78
CA SER A 31 -39.18 -3.82 1.78
C SER A 31 -40.06 -2.76 2.44
N ASP A 32 -40.73 -1.93 1.63
CA ASP A 32 -41.60 -0.85 2.11
C ASP A 32 -42.83 -1.36 2.86
N LEU A 33 -43.34 -2.55 2.49
CA LEU A 33 -44.48 -3.17 3.18
C LEU A 33 -44.07 -3.76 4.53
N LEU A 34 -42.90 -4.42 4.61
CA LEU A 34 -42.35 -4.94 5.85
C LEU A 34 -41.99 -3.82 6.82
N GLU A 35 -41.37 -2.75 6.34
CA GLU A 35 -41.03 -1.58 7.16
C GLU A 35 -42.30 -0.95 7.75
N ARG A 36 -43.32 -0.69 6.91
CA ARG A 36 -44.60 -0.13 7.37
C ARG A 36 -45.31 -1.00 8.41
N VAL A 37 -45.36 -2.31 8.21
CA VAL A 37 -45.97 -3.25 9.17
C VAL A 37 -45.16 -3.30 10.46
N THR A 38 -43.83 -3.33 10.39
CA THR A 38 -42.95 -3.36 11.56
C THR A 38 -43.10 -2.10 12.39
N ASP A 39 -43.04 -0.93 11.76
CA ASP A 39 -43.19 0.36 12.44
C ASP A 39 -44.56 0.49 13.07
N ARG A 40 -45.63 0.08 12.39
CA ARG A 40 -46.98 0.09 12.94
C ARG A 40 -47.06 -0.72 14.23
N VAL A 41 -46.63 -1.99 14.21
CA VAL A 41 -46.68 -2.88 15.38
C VAL A 41 -45.82 -2.34 16.52
N LEU A 42 -44.61 -1.85 16.24
CA LEU A 42 -43.75 -1.29 17.27
C LEU A 42 -44.31 0.01 17.87
N LEU A 43 -45.01 0.82 17.07
CA LEU A 43 -45.60 2.09 17.51
C LEU A 43 -46.85 1.86 18.37
N GLU A 44 -47.68 0.89 18.00
CA GLU A 44 -48.86 0.48 18.77
C GLU A 44 -48.50 0.03 20.19
N TRP A 45 -47.37 -0.65 20.35
CA TRP A 45 -46.86 -1.13 21.63
C TRP A 45 -45.80 -0.21 22.26
N SER A 46 -45.61 1.00 21.72
CA SER A 46 -44.62 1.95 22.25
C SER A 46 -45.10 2.60 23.55
N ASN A 47 -44.22 2.69 24.54
CA ASN A 47 -44.49 3.38 25.80
C ASN A 47 -43.40 4.46 26.03
N PRO A 48 -43.77 5.75 26.14
CA PRO A 48 -42.79 6.84 26.29
C PRO A 48 -41.97 6.76 27.59
N ASN A 49 -42.42 6.01 28.59
CA ASN A 49 -41.74 5.86 29.88
C ASN A 49 -40.88 4.59 29.97
N LEU A 50 -40.87 3.74 28.93
CA LEU A 50 -40.17 2.47 28.92
C LEU A 50 -39.17 2.42 27.77
N HIS A 51 -37.89 2.25 28.08
CA HIS A 51 -36.86 2.01 27.08
C HIS A 51 -36.53 0.52 27.03
N LEU A 52 -36.85 -0.11 25.90
CA LEU A 52 -36.63 -1.53 25.64
C LEU A 52 -35.57 -1.69 24.54
N GLU A 53 -34.40 -2.21 24.92
CA GLU A 53 -33.34 -2.59 23.98
C GLU A 53 -33.38 -4.11 23.81
N ILE A 54 -33.63 -4.57 22.58
CA ILE A 54 -33.76 -5.98 22.23
C ILE A 54 -32.60 -6.35 21.29
N ASP A 55 -31.59 -7.05 21.82
CA ASP A 55 -30.40 -7.45 21.04
C ASP A 55 -30.77 -8.29 19.80
N LYS A 56 -31.78 -9.17 19.93
CA LYS A 56 -32.31 -9.98 18.83
C LYS A 56 -33.72 -10.47 19.13
N LEU A 57 -34.66 -10.17 18.25
CA LEU A 57 -36.00 -10.76 18.24
C LEU A 57 -36.08 -11.81 17.12
N THR A 58 -36.37 -13.06 17.46
CA THR A 58 -36.48 -14.15 16.47
C THR A 58 -37.95 -14.45 16.24
N LEU A 59 -38.39 -14.44 14.98
CA LEU A 59 -39.76 -14.69 14.57
C LEU A 59 -39.81 -15.99 13.79
N ASP A 60 -40.47 -17.01 14.34
CA ASP A 60 -40.64 -18.30 13.69
C ASP A 60 -42.00 -18.35 12.98
N LEU A 61 -42.00 -18.09 11.67
CA LEU A 61 -43.24 -18.12 10.86
C LEU A 61 -43.65 -19.56 10.51
N PRO A 62 -44.97 -19.88 10.50
CA PRO A 62 -45.44 -21.17 10.05
C PRO A 62 -45.20 -21.39 8.55
N PRO A 63 -45.28 -22.65 8.07
CA PRO A 63 -45.16 -22.96 6.65
C PRO A 63 -46.28 -22.28 5.85
N ILE A 64 -45.91 -21.52 4.81
CA ILE A 64 -46.84 -20.82 3.91
C ILE A 64 -46.78 -21.48 2.53
N ALA A 65 -47.94 -21.77 1.94
CA ALA A 65 -48.02 -22.32 0.59
C ALA A 65 -47.64 -21.25 -0.45
N ALA A 66 -46.80 -21.61 -1.44
CA ALA A 66 -46.27 -20.67 -2.44
C ALA A 66 -47.35 -19.89 -3.21
N ASN A 67 -48.48 -20.55 -3.50
CA ASN A 67 -49.64 -19.96 -4.18
C ASN A 67 -50.37 -18.88 -3.35
N ASN A 68 -50.24 -18.90 -2.03
CA ASN A 68 -50.88 -17.95 -1.11
C ASN A 68 -49.90 -16.98 -0.44
N PHE A 69 -48.60 -17.09 -0.74
CA PHE A 69 -47.55 -16.34 -0.05
C PHE A 69 -47.78 -14.82 -0.02
N LYS A 70 -48.17 -14.23 -1.15
CA LYS A 70 -48.41 -12.77 -1.25
C LYS A 70 -49.55 -12.29 -0.32
N LYS A 71 -50.50 -13.17 0.04
CA LYS A 71 -51.64 -12.84 0.91
C LYS A 71 -51.38 -13.16 2.38
N GLU A 72 -50.69 -14.26 2.67
CA GLU A 72 -50.57 -14.77 4.04
C GLU A 72 -49.30 -14.30 4.76
N PHE A 73 -48.21 -14.00 4.04
CA PHE A 73 -46.91 -13.72 4.66
C PHE A 73 -46.93 -12.49 5.59
N LEU A 74 -47.43 -11.33 5.16
CA LEU A 74 -47.46 -10.13 6.02
C LEU A 74 -48.36 -10.32 7.23
N VAL A 75 -49.49 -10.99 7.04
CA VAL A 75 -50.45 -11.25 8.11
C VAL A 75 -49.81 -12.13 9.18
N GLN A 76 -49.11 -13.19 8.78
CA GLN A 76 -48.40 -14.06 9.71
C GLN A 76 -47.18 -13.37 10.34
N TYR A 77 -46.43 -12.57 9.58
CA TYR A 77 -45.32 -11.77 10.09
C TYR A 77 -45.76 -10.81 11.19
N GLU A 78 -46.81 -10.04 10.93
CA GLU A 78 -47.40 -9.08 11.87
C GLU A 78 -47.87 -9.78 13.15
N THR A 79 -48.65 -10.84 13.01
CA THR A 79 -49.21 -11.59 14.14
C THR A 79 -48.11 -12.14 15.06
N ILE A 80 -47.02 -12.65 14.47
CA ILE A 80 -45.93 -13.27 15.24
C ILE A 80 -45.00 -12.21 15.81
N LEU A 81 -44.72 -11.14 15.07
CA LEU A 81 -43.99 -9.98 15.57
C LEU A 81 -44.66 -9.40 16.81
N GLU A 82 -45.97 -9.14 16.73
CA GLU A 82 -46.75 -8.63 17.85
C GLU A 82 -46.71 -9.58 19.04
N ARG A 83 -46.96 -10.87 18.82
CA ARG A 83 -46.94 -11.88 19.89
C ARG A 83 -45.60 -11.96 20.61
N GLU A 84 -44.49 -12.02 19.87
CA GLU A 84 -43.16 -12.11 20.48
C GLU A 84 -42.74 -10.79 21.14
N LEU A 85 -43.16 -9.64 20.59
CA LEU A 85 -42.96 -8.33 21.20
C LEU A 85 -43.72 -8.22 22.54
N ILE A 86 -44.99 -8.63 22.59
CA ILE A 86 -45.80 -8.64 23.83
C ILE A 86 -45.15 -9.51 24.90
N LYS A 87 -44.60 -10.67 24.55
CA LYS A 87 -43.88 -11.54 25.50
C LYS A 87 -42.68 -10.82 26.11
N VAL A 88 -41.90 -10.11 25.28
CA VAL A 88 -40.77 -9.32 25.74
C VAL A 88 -41.27 -8.20 26.66
N ILE A 89 -42.25 -7.41 26.23
CA ILE A 89 -42.80 -6.30 27.04
C ILE A 89 -43.33 -6.79 28.39
N LYS A 90 -44.11 -7.89 28.42
CA LYS A 90 -44.65 -8.47 29.66
C LYS A 90 -43.56 -8.98 30.59
N LYS A 91 -42.45 -9.50 30.07
CA LYS A 91 -41.29 -9.90 30.87
C LYS A 91 -40.65 -8.71 31.60
N TYR A 92 -40.66 -7.52 30.99
CA TYR A 92 -40.10 -6.29 31.55
C TYR A 92 -41.08 -5.42 32.34
N GLN A 93 -42.37 -5.79 32.40
CA GLN A 93 -43.39 -5.11 33.23
C GLN A 93 -43.52 -5.71 34.65
N GLY A 94 -42.84 -6.84 34.95
CA GLY A 94 -42.94 -7.55 36.23
C GLY A 94 -41.68 -7.55 37.11
N GLU A 95 -40.55 -7.02 36.62
CA GLU A 95 -39.32 -6.85 37.39
C GLU A 95 -38.97 -5.37 37.35
N GLU A 96 -38.63 -4.78 38.51
CA GLU A 96 -38.06 -3.42 38.56
C GLU A 96 -36.96 -3.33 37.51
N ALA A 97 -37.19 -2.50 36.48
CA ALA A 97 -36.34 -2.44 35.31
C ALA A 97 -34.88 -2.29 35.77
N PRO A 98 -33.95 -3.16 35.35
CA PRO A 98 -32.55 -2.95 35.64
C PRO A 98 -32.20 -1.66 34.92
N THR A 99 -32.10 -0.58 35.68
CA THR A 99 -31.50 0.67 35.24
C THR A 99 -30.04 0.36 34.96
N LYS A 100 -29.76 -0.17 33.77
CA LYS A 100 -28.43 -0.18 33.18
C LYS A 100 -28.01 1.28 33.07
N SER A 101 -27.34 1.72 34.13
CA SER A 101 -26.39 2.81 34.25
C SER A 101 -26.36 3.75 33.04
N ARG A 102 -26.92 4.95 33.23
CA ARG A 102 -26.44 6.24 32.71
C ARG A 102 -25.18 6.07 31.81
N ARG A 103 -25.37 5.98 30.48
CA ARG A 103 -24.27 5.79 29.50
C ARG A 103 -23.12 6.77 29.77
N ASP A 104 -21.87 6.27 29.74
CA ASP A 104 -20.64 6.99 30.09
C ASP A 104 -20.42 8.18 29.14
N ARG A 105 -20.24 9.38 29.70
CA ARG A 105 -19.98 10.61 28.93
C ARG A 105 -18.67 10.50 28.13
N THR A 106 -17.74 9.65 28.58
CA THR A 106 -16.51 9.30 27.85
C THR A 106 -16.84 8.64 26.51
N GLU A 107 -17.77 7.68 26.51
CA GLU A 107 -18.19 6.96 25.31
C GLU A 107 -18.91 7.87 24.32
N LEU A 108 -19.72 8.81 24.83
CA LEU A 108 -20.36 9.85 24.01
C LEU A 108 -19.33 10.68 23.23
N LEU A 109 -18.28 11.17 23.91
CA LEU A 109 -17.22 11.95 23.28
C LEU A 109 -16.48 11.13 22.23
N PHE A 110 -16.09 9.89 22.58
CA PHE A 110 -15.31 9.03 21.69
C PHE A 110 -16.10 8.65 20.44
N HIS A 111 -17.37 8.31 20.60
CA HIS A 111 -18.26 8.01 19.49
C HIS A 111 -18.42 9.21 18.55
N TYR A 112 -18.69 10.39 19.11
CA TYR A 112 -18.83 11.61 18.30
C TYR A 112 -17.53 11.94 17.54
N LEU A 113 -16.38 11.86 18.20
CA LEU A 113 -15.09 12.12 17.58
C LEU A 113 -14.74 11.12 16.47
N LEU A 114 -15.18 9.86 16.54
CA LEU A 114 -14.98 8.85 15.49
C LEU A 114 -16.00 8.96 14.35
N HIS A 115 -17.28 9.13 14.67
CA HIS A 115 -18.38 8.92 13.73
C HIS A 115 -19.13 10.20 13.34
N GLY A 116 -18.87 11.32 14.02
CA GLY A 116 -19.46 12.63 13.70
C GLY A 116 -20.92 12.80 14.10
N HIS A 117 -21.51 11.83 14.81
CA HIS A 117 -22.88 11.88 15.31
C HIS A 117 -22.95 11.34 16.75
N LEU A 118 -23.99 11.76 17.48
CA LEU A 118 -24.21 11.40 18.88
C LEU A 118 -24.92 10.07 19.00
N LEU A 119 -24.60 9.31 20.05
CA LEU A 119 -25.46 8.24 20.53
C LEU A 119 -26.73 8.90 21.10
N TRP A 120 -27.87 8.66 20.46
CA TRP A 120 -29.13 9.36 20.75
C TRP A 120 -29.52 9.29 22.25
N ARG A 121 -29.89 10.45 22.82
CA ARG A 121 -30.50 10.62 24.15
C ARG A 121 -31.76 11.49 24.02
N PRO A 122 -32.89 11.14 24.65
CA PRO A 122 -34.00 12.08 24.80
C PRO A 122 -33.68 13.08 25.93
N GLY A 123 -33.69 14.38 25.61
CA GLY A 123 -33.67 15.47 26.61
C GLY A 123 -32.44 16.38 26.66
N ASP A 124 -31.35 16.10 25.93
CA ASP A 124 -30.18 17.00 25.88
C ASP A 124 -30.33 17.99 24.70
N SER A 125 -30.96 19.14 24.95
CA SER A 125 -31.12 20.24 23.98
C SER A 125 -29.86 21.10 23.78
N SER A 126 -28.71 20.76 24.37
CA SER A 126 -27.44 21.45 24.07
C SER A 126 -26.24 20.51 24.17
N PHE A 127 -26.01 19.67 23.16
CA PHE A 127 -24.71 19.02 22.99
C PHE A 127 -23.65 20.09 22.69
N ASN A 128 -22.70 20.24 23.60
CA ASN A 128 -21.55 21.11 23.44
C ASN A 128 -20.26 20.28 23.50
N LEU A 129 -19.57 20.14 22.36
CA LEU A 129 -18.32 19.37 22.28
C LEU A 129 -17.24 19.95 23.19
N GLN A 130 -17.17 21.28 23.29
CA GLN A 130 -16.19 22.00 24.08
C GLN A 130 -16.33 21.64 25.58
N ASP A 131 -17.54 21.67 26.11
CA ASP A 131 -17.81 21.33 27.52
C ASP A 131 -17.54 19.85 27.79
N LEU A 132 -17.98 18.96 26.88
CA LEU A 132 -17.77 17.53 27.01
C LEU A 132 -16.28 17.16 26.95
N PHE A 133 -15.52 17.79 26.04
CA PHE A 133 -14.07 17.59 25.93
C PHE A 133 -13.35 18.03 27.21
N LEU A 134 -13.67 19.22 27.75
CA LEU A 134 -13.06 19.73 28.98
C LEU A 134 -13.42 18.90 30.21
N GLU A 135 -14.66 18.40 30.29
CA GLU A 135 -15.09 17.52 31.36
C GLU A 135 -14.33 16.19 31.36
N ILE A 136 -14.24 15.53 30.20
CA ILE A 136 -13.50 14.27 30.06
C ILE A 136 -12.00 14.51 30.26
N LEU A 137 -11.46 15.63 29.82
CA LEU A 137 -10.07 16.00 30.08
C LEU A 137 -9.79 16.15 31.58
N LYS A 138 -10.74 16.67 32.37
CA LYS A 138 -10.60 16.83 33.83
C LYS A 138 -10.80 15.52 34.58
N ASN A 139 -11.82 14.74 34.19
CA ASN A 139 -12.30 13.60 34.96
C ASN A 139 -11.72 12.26 34.48
N ASN A 140 -11.28 12.16 33.22
CA ASN A 140 -10.83 10.91 32.59
C ASN A 140 -9.72 11.15 31.52
N SER A 141 -8.72 11.96 31.87
CA SER A 141 -7.60 12.31 30.97
C SER A 141 -6.83 11.09 30.45
N ALA A 142 -6.69 10.03 31.26
CA ALA A 142 -5.98 8.82 30.86
C ALA A 142 -6.70 8.06 29.73
N ALA A 143 -8.04 7.96 29.79
CA ALA A 143 -8.81 7.35 28.72
C ALA A 143 -8.76 8.22 27.46
N LEU A 144 -8.89 9.54 27.59
CA LEU A 144 -8.82 10.47 26.47
C LEU A 144 -7.44 10.43 25.79
N TYR A 145 -6.36 10.39 26.56
CA TYR A 145 -4.99 10.23 26.04
C TYR A 145 -4.85 8.94 25.25
N LYS A 146 -5.31 7.82 25.80
CA LYS A 146 -5.27 6.51 25.13
C LYS A 146 -6.08 6.53 23.83
N PHE A 147 -7.30 7.08 23.87
CA PHE A 147 -8.17 7.19 22.72
C PHE A 147 -7.56 8.04 21.60
N LEU A 148 -7.10 9.26 21.91
CA LEU A 148 -6.47 10.15 20.93
C LEU A 148 -5.17 9.56 20.37
N ARG A 149 -4.41 8.79 21.16
CA ARG A 149 -3.22 8.08 20.66
C ARG A 149 -3.58 6.94 19.71
N THR A 150 -4.69 6.25 19.94
CA THR A 150 -5.13 5.13 19.09
C THR A 150 -5.81 5.60 17.82
N HIS A 151 -6.67 6.62 17.91
CA HIS A 151 -7.57 7.03 16.82
C HIS A 151 -7.27 8.43 16.26
N GLY A 152 -6.34 9.19 16.85
CA GLY A 152 -6.03 10.56 16.45
C GLY A 152 -5.42 10.72 15.06
N HIS A 153 -5.08 9.63 14.37
CA HIS A 153 -4.60 9.64 12.99
C HIS A 153 -5.72 9.81 11.95
N TYR A 154 -7.01 9.65 12.34
CA TYR A 154 -8.13 9.87 11.44
C TYR A 154 -8.32 11.37 11.16
N THR A 155 -8.23 11.76 9.89
CA THR A 155 -8.41 13.15 9.45
C THR A 155 -9.74 13.75 9.91
N SER A 156 -10.83 12.99 9.80
CA SER A 156 -12.17 13.43 10.23
C SER A 156 -12.27 13.71 11.74
N LEU A 157 -11.53 12.96 12.56
CA LEU A 157 -11.44 13.21 14.00
C LEU A 157 -10.64 14.48 14.28
N GLN A 158 -9.48 14.64 13.62
CA GLN A 158 -8.65 15.84 13.75
C GLN A 158 -9.43 17.09 13.38
N GLU A 159 -10.15 17.06 12.27
CA GLU A 159 -10.96 18.18 11.79
C GLU A 159 -12.07 18.53 12.79
N ARG A 160 -12.76 17.54 13.35
CA ARG A 160 -13.75 17.80 14.42
C ARG A 160 -13.12 18.47 15.65
N ILE A 161 -11.94 18.03 16.07
CA ILE A 161 -11.20 18.68 17.18
C ILE A 161 -10.84 20.12 16.81
N ILE A 162 -10.31 20.36 15.62
CA ILE A 162 -9.77 21.66 15.21
C ILE A 162 -10.88 22.69 14.94
N TYR A 163 -11.95 22.29 14.26
CA TYR A 163 -13.01 23.20 13.84
C TYR A 163 -14.09 23.45 14.91
N GLN A 164 -14.20 22.57 15.92
CA GLN A 164 -15.27 22.66 16.92
C GLN A 164 -14.80 22.92 18.36
N LEU A 165 -13.51 22.78 18.66
CA LEU A 165 -12.97 23.18 19.97
C LEU A 165 -12.42 24.60 19.94
N GLU A 166 -12.56 25.29 21.06
CA GLU A 166 -11.94 26.60 21.23
C GLU A 166 -10.43 26.47 21.45
N GLU A 167 -9.71 27.56 21.16
CA GLU A 167 -8.24 27.60 21.24
C GLU A 167 -7.69 27.16 22.62
N LYS A 168 -8.38 27.52 23.71
CA LYS A 168 -7.99 27.12 25.07
C LYS A 168 -8.01 25.60 25.24
N SER A 169 -8.99 24.92 24.63
CA SER A 169 -9.10 23.46 24.63
C SER A 169 -8.08 22.81 23.71
N LEU A 170 -7.72 23.46 22.60
CA LEU A 170 -6.65 22.99 21.73
C LEU A 170 -5.28 23.00 22.46
N TYR A 171 -4.99 24.05 23.21
CA TYR A 171 -3.80 24.05 24.07
C TYR A 171 -3.85 22.97 25.16
N ALA A 172 -5.03 22.71 25.73
CA ALA A 172 -5.22 21.66 26.72
C ALA A 172 -5.02 20.26 26.12
N GLY A 173 -5.44 20.04 24.86
CA GLY A 173 -5.17 18.82 24.10
C GLY A 173 -3.68 18.62 23.81
N ILE A 174 -2.94 19.66 23.43
CA ILE A 174 -1.47 19.57 23.32
C ILE A 174 -0.85 19.17 24.66
N LYS A 175 -1.28 19.79 25.77
CA LYS A 175 -0.76 19.47 27.11
C LYS A 175 -1.02 18.02 27.50
N LEU A 176 -2.15 17.45 27.08
CA LEU A 176 -2.46 16.03 27.27
C LEU A 176 -1.53 15.13 26.45
N MET A 177 -1.34 15.45 25.16
CA MET A 177 -0.63 14.57 24.23
C MET A 177 0.89 14.65 24.36
N ALA A 178 1.43 15.83 24.69
CA ALA A 178 2.87 16.10 24.79
C ALA A 178 3.21 16.87 26.08
N PRO A 179 3.01 16.31 27.28
CA PRO A 179 3.12 17.04 28.55
C PRO A 179 4.51 17.65 28.81
N ASN A 180 5.58 17.01 28.34
CA ASN A 180 6.96 17.48 28.54
C ASN A 180 7.34 18.62 27.57
N ASP A 181 6.71 18.67 26.39
CA ASP A 181 7.06 19.58 25.30
C ASP A 181 5.95 20.61 25.02
N SER A 182 4.83 20.54 25.76
CA SER A 182 3.66 21.37 25.51
C SER A 182 3.98 22.85 25.58
N GLN A 183 4.84 23.27 26.52
CA GLN A 183 5.26 24.68 26.64
C GLN A 183 5.97 25.16 25.38
N PHE A 184 6.86 24.34 24.82
CA PHE A 184 7.57 24.64 23.57
C PHE A 184 6.60 24.69 22.38
N ILE A 185 5.71 23.70 22.25
CA ILE A 185 4.73 23.62 21.16
C ILE A 185 3.78 24.82 21.22
N VAL A 186 3.25 25.16 22.40
CA VAL A 186 2.38 26.33 22.60
C VAL A 186 3.12 27.62 22.26
N SER A 187 4.38 27.78 22.69
CA SER A 187 5.21 28.93 22.31
C SER A 187 5.34 29.03 20.78
N TYR A 188 5.62 27.93 20.10
CA TYR A 188 5.75 27.88 18.66
C TYR A 188 4.44 28.21 17.91
N VAL A 189 3.30 27.67 18.34
CA VAL A 189 1.99 27.98 17.77
C VAL A 189 1.67 29.48 17.90
N LYS A 190 1.93 30.05 19.09
CA LYS A 190 1.74 31.49 19.32
C LYS A 190 2.63 32.33 18.40
N THR A 191 3.90 31.94 18.22
CA THR A 191 4.82 32.63 17.29
C THR A 191 4.31 32.58 15.86
N LEU A 192 3.88 31.41 15.36
CA LEU A 192 3.28 31.29 14.01
C LEU A 192 2.08 32.22 13.83
N LYS A 193 1.15 32.19 14.78
CA LYS A 193 -0.06 33.01 14.76
C LYS A 193 0.23 34.51 14.80
N GLN A 194 1.18 34.96 15.63
CA GLN A 194 1.56 36.37 15.69
C GLN A 194 2.22 36.83 14.39
N LYS A 195 3.13 36.01 13.88
CA LYS A 195 3.90 36.30 12.66
C LYS A 195 3.04 36.31 11.39
N TYR A 196 1.82 35.76 11.43
CA TYR A 196 0.82 35.95 10.37
C TYR A 196 0.60 37.43 10.00
N LYS A 197 0.62 38.36 10.95
CA LYS A 197 0.44 39.80 10.65
C LYS A 197 1.50 40.38 9.71
N HIS A 198 2.63 39.71 9.59
CA HIS A 198 3.73 40.09 8.70
C HIS A 198 3.75 39.28 7.40
N LEU A 199 2.82 38.33 7.22
CA LEU A 199 2.58 37.68 5.95
C LEU A 199 1.84 38.69 5.06
N ASN A 200 2.57 39.33 4.15
CA ASN A 200 2.04 40.30 3.17
C ASN A 200 1.22 39.59 2.07
N GLN A 201 0.24 38.76 2.45
CA GLN A 201 -0.59 37.95 1.57
C GLN A 201 -2.07 38.15 1.93
N PRO A 202 -2.74 39.18 1.37
CA PRO A 202 -4.12 39.53 1.71
C PRO A 202 -5.15 38.41 1.40
N GLN A 203 -4.80 37.44 0.55
CA GLN A 203 -5.62 36.27 0.21
C GLN A 203 -5.69 35.19 1.31
N ILE A 204 -4.79 35.22 2.29
CA ILE A 204 -4.82 34.27 3.42
C ILE A 204 -5.50 34.96 4.57
N THR A 205 -6.72 34.55 4.93
CA THR A 205 -7.39 35.09 6.13
C THR A 205 -6.74 34.57 7.40
N GLU A 206 -6.79 35.37 8.48
CA GLU A 206 -6.22 34.99 9.77
C GLU A 206 -6.84 33.68 10.28
N THR A 207 -8.15 33.53 10.14
CA THR A 207 -8.89 32.32 10.54
C THR A 207 -8.43 31.09 9.77
N ASN A 208 -8.28 31.18 8.45
CA ASN A 208 -7.82 30.05 7.64
C ASN A 208 -6.39 29.67 8.02
N TYR A 209 -5.50 30.67 8.16
CA TYR A 209 -4.12 30.46 8.60
C TYR A 209 -4.06 29.75 9.96
N GLN A 210 -4.86 30.19 10.93
CA GLN A 210 -4.93 29.58 12.24
C GLN A 210 -5.41 28.11 12.16
N HIS A 211 -6.43 27.81 11.36
CA HIS A 211 -6.89 26.43 11.16
C HIS A 211 -5.81 25.55 10.52
N ALA A 212 -5.07 26.04 9.52
CA ALA A 212 -3.99 25.27 8.91
C ALA A 212 -2.82 25.04 9.88
N VAL A 213 -2.46 26.04 10.69
CA VAL A 213 -1.49 25.87 11.79
C VAL A 213 -1.97 24.76 12.72
N TRP A 214 -3.22 24.83 13.21
CA TRP A 214 -3.75 23.80 14.09
C TRP A 214 -3.80 22.41 13.46
N LYS A 215 -4.18 22.31 12.18
CA LYS A 215 -4.20 21.06 11.41
C LYS A 215 -2.83 20.42 11.32
N VAL A 216 -1.82 21.18 10.95
CA VAL A 216 -0.43 20.71 10.86
C VAL A 216 0.12 20.30 12.22
N ILE A 217 -0.16 21.07 13.28
CA ILE A 217 0.32 20.81 14.63
C ILE A 217 -0.34 19.56 15.22
N TYR A 218 -1.66 19.43 15.12
CA TYR A 218 -2.40 18.26 15.61
C TYR A 218 -2.12 17.01 14.78
N ALA A 219 -1.99 17.14 13.46
CA ALA A 219 -1.58 16.02 12.62
C ALA A 219 -0.21 15.49 13.05
N TYR A 220 0.73 16.37 13.39
CA TYR A 220 2.00 15.93 13.96
C TYR A 220 1.80 15.29 15.33
N VAL A 221 1.28 16.04 16.32
CA VAL A 221 1.18 15.63 17.73
C VAL A 221 0.38 14.33 17.93
N LEU A 222 -0.72 14.13 17.19
CA LEU A 222 -1.57 12.95 17.32
C LEU A 222 -1.02 11.71 16.58
N THR A 223 -0.09 11.89 15.64
CA THR A 223 0.53 10.77 14.90
C THR A 223 1.89 10.36 15.48
N MET A 224 2.42 11.09 16.47
CA MET A 224 3.66 10.72 17.15
C MET A 224 3.50 9.42 17.95
N GLN A 225 4.23 8.38 17.55
CA GLN A 225 4.27 7.09 18.24
C GLN A 225 5.43 6.97 19.26
N THR A 226 6.35 7.94 19.29
CA THR A 226 7.59 7.89 20.08
C THR A 226 7.46 8.61 21.42
N THR A 227 8.28 8.20 22.40
CA THR A 227 8.41 8.85 23.72
C THR A 227 9.34 10.07 23.71
N TYR A 228 10.02 10.37 22.59
CA TYR A 228 10.98 11.47 22.47
C TYR A 228 10.53 12.44 21.37
N PHE A 229 10.24 13.68 21.76
CA PHE A 229 9.77 14.74 20.87
C PHE A 229 10.95 15.49 20.24
N ASN A 230 11.13 15.40 18.93
CA ASN A 230 12.19 16.13 18.24
C ASN A 230 11.72 17.53 17.83
N LYS A 231 11.93 18.51 18.72
CA LYS A 231 11.54 19.92 18.54
C LYS A 231 12.03 20.53 17.22
N LYS A 232 13.26 20.24 16.78
CA LYS A 232 13.81 20.78 15.52
C LYS A 232 13.12 20.17 14.29
N MET A 233 12.88 18.86 14.29
CA MET A 233 12.19 18.19 13.18
C MET A 233 10.73 18.60 13.11
N PHE A 234 10.08 18.72 14.28
CA PHE A 234 8.74 19.28 14.41
C PHE A 234 8.65 20.64 13.72
N VAL A 235 9.45 21.63 14.15
CA VAL A 235 9.46 22.98 13.56
C VAL A 235 9.74 22.94 12.05
N LYS A 236 10.73 22.15 11.60
CA LYS A 236 11.06 22.04 10.17
C LYS A 236 9.89 21.48 9.35
N GLN A 237 9.27 20.39 9.79
CA GLN A 237 8.17 19.75 9.08
C GLN A 237 6.91 20.61 9.09
N THR A 238 6.58 21.25 10.21
CA THR A 238 5.39 22.09 10.31
C THR A 238 5.51 23.37 9.48
N ILE A 239 6.69 24.02 9.44
CA ILE A 239 6.95 25.14 8.52
C ILE A 239 6.81 24.67 7.06
N GLY A 240 7.36 23.50 6.72
CA GLY A 240 7.23 22.94 5.37
C GLY A 240 5.78 22.65 4.97
N GLN A 241 4.98 22.07 5.87
CA GLN A 241 3.57 21.75 5.61
C GLN A 241 2.71 23.01 5.51
N ILE A 242 2.91 24.01 6.38
CA ILE A 242 2.23 25.31 6.29
C ILE A 242 2.63 26.03 4.99
N GLY A 243 3.93 26.00 4.66
CA GLY A 243 4.46 26.54 3.40
C GLY A 243 3.81 25.90 2.19
N ASN A 244 3.74 24.57 2.13
CA ASN A 244 3.11 23.85 1.03
C ASN A 244 1.60 24.13 0.94
N HIS A 245 0.90 24.18 2.08
CA HIS A 245 -0.54 24.43 2.13
C HIS A 245 -0.93 25.79 1.53
N TYR A 246 -0.10 26.82 1.74
CA TYR A 246 -0.34 28.17 1.22
C TYR A 246 0.55 28.56 0.03
N ASN A 247 1.29 27.61 -0.53
CA ASN A 247 2.32 27.87 -1.55
C ASN A 247 3.32 28.98 -1.14
N ILE A 248 3.58 29.10 0.16
CA ILE A 248 4.59 29.99 0.71
C ILE A 248 5.92 29.26 0.68
N ASN A 249 6.93 29.89 0.08
CA ASN A 249 8.27 29.33 0.06
C ASN A 249 8.77 29.07 1.50
N TYR A 250 9.22 27.84 1.78
CA TYR A 250 9.75 27.43 3.08
C TYR A 250 10.78 28.43 3.64
N ASN A 251 11.69 28.90 2.79
CA ASN A 251 12.69 29.88 3.19
C ASN A 251 12.08 31.21 3.58
N HIS A 252 11.08 31.68 2.83
CA HIS A 252 10.38 32.93 3.17
C HIS A 252 9.70 32.83 4.53
N LEU A 253 8.97 31.74 4.79
CA LEU A 253 8.30 31.52 6.08
C LEU A 253 9.33 31.35 7.22
N LEU A 254 10.42 30.62 7.00
CA LEU A 254 11.50 30.47 7.96
C LEU A 254 12.21 31.80 8.26
N ARG A 255 12.45 32.64 7.24
CA ARG A 255 12.99 34.00 7.43
C ARG A 255 12.05 34.80 8.30
N LEU A 256 10.77 34.83 7.95
CA LEU A 256 9.74 35.60 8.62
C LEU A 256 9.61 35.21 10.10
N LEU A 257 9.71 33.91 10.41
CA LEU A 257 9.71 33.41 11.79
C LEU A 257 11.00 33.73 12.56
N TRP A 258 12.12 33.91 11.86
CA TRP A 258 13.41 34.24 12.47
C TRP A 258 13.68 35.75 12.56
N THR A 259 13.12 36.57 11.67
CA THR A 259 13.34 38.03 11.61
C THR A 259 12.53 38.79 12.68
N ASP A 260 13.09 39.93 13.11
CA ASP A 260 12.72 40.77 14.26
C ASP A 260 13.12 40.21 15.64
N GLN A 261 14.32 40.61 16.09
CA GLN A 261 14.95 40.25 17.37
C GLN A 261 14.39 41.01 18.58
N LYS A 262 13.33 41.81 18.41
CA LYS A 262 12.81 42.73 19.44
C LYS A 262 11.51 42.28 20.12
N GLU A 263 11.00 41.08 19.81
CA GLU A 263 9.74 40.60 20.37
C GLU A 263 9.98 39.63 21.53
N ASP A 264 9.57 40.01 22.75
CA ASP A 264 9.70 39.29 24.04
C ASP A 264 9.00 37.90 24.10
N TYR A 265 8.53 37.36 22.97
CA TYR A 265 7.58 36.24 22.93
C TYR A 265 8.14 34.94 22.32
N ILE A 266 9.32 34.97 21.69
CA ILE A 266 9.97 33.76 21.18
C ILE A 266 10.77 33.13 22.31
N SER A 267 10.45 31.89 22.68
CA SER A 267 11.27 31.17 23.66
C SER A 267 12.71 31.02 23.16
N GLY A 268 13.71 31.18 24.04
CA GLY A 268 15.12 31.09 23.66
C GLY A 268 15.48 29.76 22.97
N GLU A 269 14.80 28.68 23.33
CA GLU A 269 14.93 27.38 22.68
C GLU A 269 14.40 27.38 21.23
N LEU A 270 13.21 27.95 20.98
CA LEU A 270 12.65 28.09 19.63
C LEU A 270 13.52 28.99 18.76
N TYR A 271 14.05 30.08 19.34
CA TYR A 271 14.97 30.98 18.64
C TYR A 271 16.22 30.24 18.15
N LEU A 272 16.87 29.44 19.01
CA LEU A 272 18.04 28.66 18.63
C LEU A 272 17.73 27.64 17.53
N ILE A 273 16.55 27.02 17.55
CA ILE A 273 16.11 26.10 16.50
C ILE A 273 15.89 26.82 15.18
N LEU A 274 15.17 27.95 15.18
CA LEU A 274 14.92 28.76 13.98
C LEU A 274 16.22 29.33 13.41
N GLN A 275 17.13 29.82 14.27
CA GLN A 275 18.45 30.27 13.88
C GLN A 275 19.25 29.13 13.25
N ASN A 276 19.24 27.93 13.84
CA ASN A 276 19.94 26.77 13.30
C ASN A 276 19.40 26.38 11.93
N LEU A 277 18.07 26.26 11.78
CA LEU A 277 17.42 25.97 10.50
C LEU A 277 17.71 27.06 9.45
N TYR A 278 17.69 28.33 9.85
CA TYR A 278 18.00 29.43 8.95
C TYR A 278 19.46 29.43 8.50
N GLN A 279 20.40 29.10 9.40
CA GLN A 279 21.83 28.98 9.06
C GLN A 279 22.08 27.76 8.15
N GLU A 280 21.37 26.65 8.34
CA GLU A 280 21.37 25.50 7.41
C GLU A 280 20.91 25.93 6.02
N GLU A 281 19.80 26.65 5.91
CA GLU A 281 19.30 27.18 4.63
C GLU A 281 20.23 28.24 4.02
N LYS A 282 20.81 29.14 4.82
CA LYS A 282 21.76 30.16 4.33
C LYS A 282 23.06 29.53 3.82
N ARG A 283 23.54 28.46 4.46
CA ARG A 283 24.64 27.62 3.95
C ARG A 283 24.27 26.95 2.62
N GLY A 284 22.99 26.64 2.40
CA GLY A 284 22.44 26.21 1.11
C GLY A 284 22.38 27.32 0.05
N ILE A 285 21.96 28.54 0.43
CA ILE A 285 21.77 29.69 -0.48
C ILE A 285 23.09 30.35 -0.92
N ILE A 286 24.13 30.38 -0.08
CA ILE A 286 25.46 30.89 -0.48
C ILE A 286 26.10 30.00 -1.58
N LYS A 287 25.58 28.79 -1.82
CA LYS A 287 25.97 27.90 -2.92
C LYS A 287 25.02 27.91 -4.12
N SER A 288 23.91 28.65 -4.12
CA SER A 288 22.85 28.55 -5.15
C SER A 288 23.22 29.12 -6.53
N LYS A 289 24.26 29.99 -6.62
CA LYS A 289 24.80 30.46 -7.90
C LYS A 289 25.92 29.59 -8.49
N ASN A 290 26.56 28.71 -7.71
CA ASN A 290 27.68 27.90 -8.21
C ASN A 290 27.24 26.55 -8.80
N TRP A 291 26.30 25.82 -8.19
CA TRP A 291 26.00 24.44 -8.62
C TRP A 291 25.37 24.33 -10.02
N ARG A 292 24.58 25.32 -10.45
CA ARG A 292 24.03 25.38 -11.82
C ARG A 292 25.12 25.64 -12.86
N HIS A 293 26.06 26.52 -12.54
CA HIS A 293 27.24 26.79 -13.36
C HIS A 293 28.15 25.55 -13.48
N TRP A 294 28.28 24.76 -12.41
CA TRP A 294 29.03 23.50 -12.41
C TRP A 294 28.41 22.39 -13.27
N ILE A 295 27.09 22.20 -13.23
CA ILE A 295 26.41 21.24 -14.12
C ILE A 295 26.57 21.64 -15.58
N GLN A 296 26.55 22.95 -15.88
CA GLN A 296 26.75 23.48 -17.22
C GLN A 296 28.21 23.34 -17.70
N LEU A 297 29.21 23.63 -16.85
CA LEU A 297 30.63 23.48 -17.20
C LEU A 297 31.02 22.02 -17.42
N ILE A 298 30.57 21.11 -16.56
CA ILE A 298 30.90 19.68 -16.65
C ILE A 298 30.20 19.03 -17.86
N ALA A 299 28.98 19.46 -18.19
CA ALA A 299 28.30 19.04 -19.41
C ALA A 299 28.97 19.58 -20.69
N GLN A 300 29.64 20.74 -20.62
CA GLN A 300 30.29 21.38 -21.77
C GLN A 300 31.70 20.83 -22.09
N ILE A 301 32.42 20.23 -21.13
CA ILE A 301 33.85 19.92 -21.29
C ILE A 301 34.14 18.51 -21.85
N GLU A 302 33.32 17.48 -21.59
CA GLU A 302 33.88 16.10 -21.69
C GLU A 302 32.99 14.97 -22.24
N GLY A 303 31.76 15.23 -22.69
CA GLY A 303 30.93 14.19 -23.30
C GLY A 303 30.42 13.07 -22.36
N THR A 304 31.06 12.82 -21.20
CA THR A 304 30.51 12.01 -20.10
C THR A 304 30.72 12.67 -18.73
N LEU A 305 29.64 12.76 -17.95
CA LEU A 305 29.57 13.47 -16.66
C LEU A 305 30.60 12.96 -15.63
N LEU A 306 30.90 11.66 -15.64
CA LEU A 306 31.77 11.00 -14.65
C LEU A 306 33.26 11.30 -14.82
N ASP A 307 33.74 11.55 -16.03
CA ASP A 307 35.17 11.82 -16.26
C ASP A 307 35.55 13.25 -15.86
N GLY A 308 34.65 14.21 -16.09
CA GLY A 308 34.83 15.59 -15.62
C GLY A 308 34.79 15.70 -14.09
N LEU A 309 33.89 14.93 -13.44
CA LEU A 309 33.79 14.86 -11.98
C LEU A 309 35.06 14.28 -11.32
N LYS A 310 35.83 13.43 -12.02
CA LYS A 310 37.10 12.88 -11.51
C LYS A 310 38.24 13.90 -11.52
N ARG A 311 38.24 14.85 -12.45
CA ARG A 311 39.29 15.88 -12.56
C ARG A 311 39.17 16.94 -11.45
N GLU A 312 37.95 17.21 -10.99
CA GLU A 312 37.67 18.17 -9.90
C GLU A 312 37.35 17.53 -8.55
N ARG A 313 38.24 16.62 -8.11
CA ARG A 313 38.05 15.83 -6.89
C ARG A 313 37.76 16.68 -5.63
N SER A 314 38.45 17.80 -5.45
CA SER A 314 38.27 18.67 -4.27
C SER A 314 36.88 19.31 -4.23
N THR A 315 36.40 19.82 -5.37
CA THR A 315 35.09 20.45 -5.54
C THR A 315 33.96 19.42 -5.38
N LEU A 316 34.10 18.24 -5.99
CA LEU A 316 33.17 17.11 -5.86
C LEU A 316 32.99 16.69 -4.39
N ILE A 317 34.10 16.54 -3.66
CA ILE A 317 34.06 16.18 -2.23
C ILE A 317 33.34 17.26 -1.42
N GLN A 318 33.52 18.55 -1.73
CA GLN A 318 32.80 19.63 -1.05
C GLN A 318 31.30 19.66 -1.36
N LEU A 319 30.89 19.25 -2.56
CA LEU A 319 29.48 19.16 -2.97
C LEU A 319 28.78 17.97 -2.30
N LEU A 320 29.41 16.80 -2.34
CA LEU A 320 28.91 15.57 -1.70
C LEU A 320 28.84 15.69 -0.16
N LYS A 321 29.65 16.56 0.46
CA LYS A 321 29.56 16.91 1.89
C LYS A 321 28.38 17.84 2.23
N SER A 322 27.76 18.47 1.24
CA SER A 322 26.74 19.49 1.45
C SER A 322 25.32 18.96 1.26
N ASP A 323 24.35 19.68 1.82
CA ASP A 323 22.92 19.38 1.66
C ASP A 323 22.44 19.52 0.20
N ASN A 324 23.22 20.20 -0.65
CA ASN A 324 22.98 20.33 -2.09
C ASN A 324 23.40 19.08 -2.89
N SER A 325 23.92 18.04 -2.24
CA SER A 325 24.25 16.77 -2.90
C SER A 325 23.04 16.13 -3.59
N VAL A 326 21.82 16.41 -3.12
CA VAL A 326 20.57 15.92 -3.73
C VAL A 326 20.48 16.22 -5.23
N TYR A 327 20.88 17.41 -5.67
CA TYR A 327 20.77 17.81 -7.07
C TYR A 327 21.74 17.04 -7.98
N LEU A 328 22.94 16.71 -7.47
CA LEU A 328 23.87 15.84 -8.19
C LEU A 328 23.37 14.39 -8.19
N LEU A 329 22.90 13.89 -7.05
CA LEU A 329 22.46 12.51 -6.90
C LEU A 329 21.18 12.19 -7.69
N GLN A 330 20.32 13.18 -7.94
CA GLN A 330 19.15 13.07 -8.82
C GLN A 330 19.52 12.86 -10.29
N LEU A 331 20.67 13.37 -10.73
CA LEU A 331 21.13 13.26 -12.12
C LEU A 331 21.87 11.96 -12.41
N LEU A 332 22.26 11.23 -11.37
CA LEU A 332 23.04 10.00 -11.48
C LEU A 332 22.13 8.80 -11.23
N ASN A 333 22.38 7.69 -11.93
CA ASN A 333 21.77 6.38 -11.65
C ASN A 333 22.57 5.63 -10.54
N GLU A 334 22.05 4.49 -10.06
CA GLU A 334 22.67 3.79 -8.93
C GLU A 334 24.09 3.31 -9.24
N GLN A 335 24.36 2.86 -10.46
CA GLN A 335 25.69 2.41 -10.87
C GLN A 335 26.68 3.58 -10.93
N GLU A 336 26.24 4.74 -11.40
CA GLU A 336 27.06 5.96 -11.46
C GLU A 336 27.36 6.52 -10.06
N ILE A 337 26.43 6.40 -9.11
CA ILE A 337 26.71 6.78 -7.72
C ILE A 337 27.74 5.81 -7.11
N LEU A 338 27.66 4.53 -7.43
CA LEU A 338 28.63 3.55 -6.96
C LEU A 338 30.04 3.76 -7.55
N THR A 339 30.16 4.20 -8.81
CA THR A 339 31.45 4.60 -9.37
C THR A 339 32.02 5.85 -8.69
N LEU A 340 31.18 6.78 -8.24
CA LEU A 340 31.62 7.89 -7.39
C LEU A 340 32.15 7.41 -6.03
N VAL A 341 31.55 6.37 -5.42
CA VAL A 341 32.07 5.77 -4.19
C VAL A 341 33.47 5.20 -4.41
N ASP A 342 33.69 4.47 -5.49
CA ASP A 342 35.02 3.93 -5.84
C ASP A 342 36.06 5.04 -6.02
N PHE A 343 35.64 6.18 -6.59
CA PHE A 343 36.53 7.30 -6.82
C PHE A 343 36.86 8.07 -5.52
N VAL A 344 35.86 8.26 -4.66
CA VAL A 344 35.98 9.07 -3.46
C VAL A 344 36.72 8.33 -2.34
N ILE A 345 36.45 7.03 -2.16
CA ILE A 345 37.02 6.20 -1.09
C ILE A 345 37.40 4.78 -1.58
N PRO A 346 38.36 4.66 -2.51
CA PRO A 346 38.65 3.40 -3.20
C PRO A 346 38.93 2.23 -2.24
N ASN A 347 39.63 2.47 -1.13
CA ASN A 347 40.01 1.42 -0.17
C ASN A 347 38.81 0.81 0.58
N GLU A 348 37.74 1.57 0.79
CA GLU A 348 36.56 1.13 1.55
C GLU A 348 35.34 0.89 0.66
N ALA A 349 35.44 1.18 -0.64
CA ALA A 349 34.35 1.03 -1.59
C ALA A 349 33.70 -0.38 -1.60
N PRO A 350 34.45 -1.50 -1.48
CA PRO A 350 33.84 -2.83 -1.37
C PRO A 350 32.92 -2.99 -0.16
N PHE A 351 33.32 -2.45 1.00
CA PHE A 351 32.51 -2.48 2.22
C PHE A 351 31.27 -1.58 2.08
N ILE A 352 31.42 -0.38 1.51
CA ILE A 352 30.28 0.53 1.29
C ILE A 352 29.26 -0.07 0.33
N ARG A 353 29.69 -0.72 -0.76
CA ARG A 353 28.82 -1.44 -1.72
C ARG A 353 28.06 -2.58 -1.05
N SER A 354 28.74 -3.36 -0.21
CA SER A 354 28.13 -4.43 0.59
C SER A 354 27.07 -3.88 1.54
N TYR A 355 27.38 -2.79 2.23
CA TYR A 355 26.48 -2.12 3.15
C TYR A 355 25.26 -1.50 2.45
N THR A 356 25.44 -0.78 1.36
CA THR A 356 24.32 -0.15 0.63
C THR A 356 23.39 -1.19 0.02
N SER A 357 23.93 -2.28 -0.53
CA SER A 357 23.12 -3.42 -1.00
C SER A 357 22.29 -4.04 0.13
N THR A 358 22.86 -4.13 1.34
CA THR A 358 22.14 -4.59 2.54
C THR A 358 21.01 -3.64 2.93
N LEU A 359 21.19 -2.33 2.80
CA LEU A 359 20.14 -1.34 3.05
C LEU A 359 18.99 -1.45 2.02
N ASP A 360 19.31 -1.61 0.75
CA ASP A 360 18.32 -1.72 -0.33
C ASP A 360 17.46 -2.99 -0.22
N GLN A 361 18.09 -4.14 0.05
CA GLN A 361 17.38 -5.41 0.26
C GLN A 361 16.43 -5.36 1.46
N ASN A 362 16.79 -4.60 2.49
CA ASN A 362 16.01 -4.48 3.70
C ASN A 362 14.89 -3.41 3.60
N GLN A 363 15.01 -2.43 2.71
CA GLN A 363 13.92 -1.50 2.41
C GLN A 363 12.75 -2.20 1.72
N GLN A 364 13.00 -3.16 0.84
CA GLN A 364 11.98 -3.92 0.09
C GLN A 364 11.05 -4.76 0.98
N LYS A 365 11.31 -4.87 2.28
CA LYS A 365 10.50 -5.65 3.23
C LYS A 365 9.30 -4.90 3.82
N GLY A 366 9.19 -3.57 3.64
CA GLY A 366 7.97 -2.80 3.94
C GLY A 366 7.94 -1.89 5.19
N LEU A 367 8.86 -1.98 6.17
CA LEU A 367 8.82 -1.10 7.37
C LEU A 367 8.92 0.39 7.05
N LEU A 368 9.67 0.71 5.98
CA LEU A 368 9.90 2.09 5.54
C LEU A 368 8.87 2.54 4.50
N GLN A 369 7.92 1.69 4.09
CA GLN A 369 6.84 2.08 3.18
C GLN A 369 5.78 2.90 3.92
N GLY A 370 5.36 4.02 3.32
CA GLY A 370 4.25 4.85 3.82
C GLY A 370 4.58 5.88 4.91
N LYS A 371 5.85 6.05 5.34
CA LYS A 371 6.21 6.97 6.45
C LYS A 371 6.82 8.33 6.06
N ALA A 372 7.16 8.56 4.80
CA ALA A 372 7.41 9.86 4.16
C ALA A 372 7.90 9.59 2.72
N GLY A 373 7.39 10.36 1.75
CA GLY A 373 7.76 10.44 0.32
C GLY A 373 8.79 9.45 -0.27
N GLY A 374 8.28 8.50 -1.06
CA GLY A 374 8.75 8.17 -2.41
C GLY A 374 10.17 7.61 -2.67
N GLU A 375 11.26 8.13 -2.12
CA GLU A 375 12.61 7.85 -2.67
C GLU A 375 13.70 7.53 -1.63
N PHE A 376 13.68 6.29 -1.12
CA PHE A 376 14.73 5.77 -0.23
C PHE A 376 16.14 5.84 -0.86
N ARG A 377 16.23 5.69 -2.19
CA ARG A 377 17.48 5.73 -2.95
C ARG A 377 18.24 7.04 -2.75
N LEU A 378 17.58 8.19 -2.96
CA LEU A 378 18.20 9.50 -2.81
C LEU A 378 18.55 9.78 -1.35
N LEU A 379 17.64 9.47 -0.42
CA LEU A 379 17.84 9.64 1.01
C LEU A 379 19.06 8.87 1.52
N LYS A 380 19.20 7.60 1.11
CA LYS A 380 20.33 6.72 1.45
C LYS A 380 21.65 7.41 1.11
N TRP A 381 21.79 7.94 -0.11
CA TRP A 381 23.03 8.56 -0.55
C TRP A 381 23.28 9.95 0.04
N GLN A 382 22.22 10.75 0.26
CA GLN A 382 22.32 12.03 0.99
C GLN A 382 22.80 11.85 2.44
N ILE A 383 22.48 10.72 3.06
CA ILE A 383 22.97 10.39 4.42
C ILE A 383 24.39 9.83 4.34
N ILE A 384 24.67 8.93 3.40
CA ILE A 384 25.94 8.21 3.31
C ILE A 384 27.11 9.15 2.95
N PHE A 385 27.01 9.97 1.90
CA PHE A 385 28.15 10.76 1.43
C PHE A 385 28.70 11.75 2.46
N PRO A 386 27.88 12.53 3.19
CA PRO A 386 28.39 13.41 4.25
C PRO A 386 29.11 12.65 5.37
N ILE A 387 28.59 11.48 5.79
CA ILE A 387 29.21 10.67 6.86
C ILE A 387 30.50 10.03 6.37
N LEU A 388 30.48 9.50 5.14
CA LEU A 388 31.64 8.92 4.47
C LEU A 388 32.79 9.94 4.44
N LEU A 389 32.50 11.13 3.92
CA LEU A 389 33.47 12.18 3.65
C LEU A 389 33.93 12.98 4.88
N GLN A 390 33.21 12.90 6.00
CA GLN A 390 33.62 13.51 7.27
C GLN A 390 34.82 12.78 7.90
N ASN A 391 35.00 11.48 7.63
CA ASN A 391 36.00 10.62 8.27
C ASN A 391 37.05 10.05 7.29
N ASN A 392 37.33 10.73 6.17
CA ASN A 392 38.29 10.28 5.15
C ASN A 392 39.79 10.34 5.56
N GLY A 393 40.11 10.28 6.86
CA GLY A 393 41.49 10.16 7.35
C GLY A 393 41.98 8.70 7.38
N ALA A 394 43.26 8.50 7.73
CA ALA A 394 43.98 7.23 7.66
C ALA A 394 43.34 6.01 8.37
N ASN A 395 42.29 6.20 9.19
CA ASN A 395 41.61 5.14 9.93
C ASN A 395 40.07 5.25 9.79
N PHE A 396 39.51 4.81 8.66
CA PHE A 396 38.06 4.77 8.47
C PHE A 396 37.39 3.79 9.46
N ASN A 397 36.63 4.32 10.42
CA ASN A 397 35.93 3.50 11.41
C ASN A 397 34.58 3.01 10.87
N ARG A 398 34.57 1.79 10.32
CA ARG A 398 33.38 1.12 9.78
C ARG A 398 32.21 1.06 10.77
N LYS A 399 32.48 0.79 12.05
CA LYS A 399 31.45 0.72 13.11
C LYS A 399 30.79 2.06 13.33
N TYR A 400 31.59 3.11 13.50
CA TYR A 400 31.08 4.47 13.64
C TYR A 400 30.27 4.91 12.42
N PHE A 401 30.76 4.60 11.22
CA PHE A 401 30.06 4.91 9.97
C PHE A 401 28.68 4.25 9.91
N VAL A 402 28.61 2.92 10.11
CA VAL A 402 27.34 2.17 10.09
C VAL A 402 26.38 2.70 11.16
N GLU A 403 26.87 2.92 12.39
CA GLU A 403 26.08 3.46 13.49
C GLU A 403 25.45 4.82 13.14
N LYS A 404 26.24 5.75 12.60
CA LYS A 404 25.76 7.09 12.24
C LYS A 404 24.76 7.07 11.09
N VAL A 405 24.95 6.20 10.09
CA VAL A 405 24.00 6.04 8.99
C VAL A 405 22.66 5.50 9.52
N ILE A 406 22.70 4.46 10.35
CA ILE A 406 21.50 3.88 10.99
C ILE A 406 20.77 4.92 11.83
N LEU A 407 21.48 5.67 12.67
CA LEU A 407 20.89 6.72 13.50
C LEU A 407 20.22 7.81 12.66
N LYS A 408 20.84 8.24 11.55
CA LYS A 408 20.24 9.25 10.66
C LYS A 408 19.03 8.72 9.90
N ILE A 409 19.06 7.48 9.41
CA ILE A 409 17.91 6.84 8.75
C ILE A 409 16.77 6.65 9.76
N ALA A 410 17.06 6.13 10.95
CA ALA A 410 16.09 5.95 12.02
C ALA A 410 15.46 7.30 12.42
N ALA A 411 16.27 8.35 12.60
CA ALA A 411 15.78 9.70 12.88
C ALA A 411 14.91 10.26 11.74
N HIS A 412 15.28 10.02 10.49
CA HIS A 412 14.50 10.47 9.32
C HIS A 412 13.10 9.83 9.27
N TYR A 413 13.01 8.53 9.54
CA TYR A 413 11.73 7.79 9.54
C TYR A 413 11.01 7.78 10.90
N ASN A 414 11.48 8.58 11.86
CA ASN A 414 10.96 8.62 13.22
C ASN A 414 10.90 7.23 13.91
N LEU A 415 11.96 6.43 13.72
CA LEU A 415 12.18 5.12 14.32
C LEU A 415 13.29 5.21 15.37
N GLN A 416 13.24 4.34 16.38
CA GLN A 416 14.40 4.09 17.22
C GLN A 416 15.44 3.26 16.44
N ALA A 417 16.73 3.50 16.70
CA ALA A 417 17.81 2.73 16.06
C ALA A 417 17.61 1.22 16.27
N ILE A 418 17.17 0.81 17.47
CA ILE A 418 16.89 -0.59 17.79
C ILE A 418 15.73 -1.17 16.97
N GLN A 419 14.71 -0.38 16.61
CA GLN A 419 13.61 -0.84 15.76
C GLN A 419 14.11 -1.13 14.34
N LEU A 420 14.99 -0.28 13.81
CA LEU A 420 15.60 -0.48 12.49
C LEU A 420 16.56 -1.68 12.50
N LEU A 421 17.38 -1.80 13.54
CA LEU A 421 18.31 -2.93 13.76
C LEU A 421 17.57 -4.27 13.91
N ASN A 422 16.48 -4.30 14.67
CA ASN A 422 15.66 -5.48 14.89
C ASN A 422 14.90 -5.87 13.63
N TYR A 423 14.29 -4.91 12.95
CA TYR A 423 13.53 -5.21 11.74
C TYR A 423 14.40 -5.77 10.61
N TRP A 424 15.61 -5.24 10.44
CA TRP A 424 16.55 -5.73 9.43
C TRP A 424 17.30 -7.01 9.85
N SER A 425 17.20 -7.44 11.11
CA SER A 425 17.78 -8.70 11.61
C SER A 425 16.84 -9.92 11.54
N ILE A 426 15.59 -9.76 11.08
CA ILE A 426 14.60 -10.85 10.92
C ILE A 426 15.01 -11.90 9.83
N GLY A 427 16.20 -11.81 9.24
CA GLY A 427 16.75 -12.87 8.40
C GLY A 427 18.26 -12.83 8.27
N ASP A 428 18.96 -13.76 8.94
CA ASP A 428 20.43 -13.92 8.93
C ASP A 428 21.04 -14.12 7.53
N LYS A 429 20.23 -14.41 6.50
CA LYS A 429 20.72 -14.65 5.13
C LYS A 429 21.34 -13.42 4.45
N ILE A 430 20.95 -12.21 4.84
CA ILE A 430 21.38 -10.97 4.17
C ILE A 430 22.86 -10.66 4.48
N PHE A 431 23.31 -10.97 5.68
CA PHE A 431 24.68 -10.71 6.12
C PHE A 431 25.66 -11.84 5.79
N GLN A 432 25.24 -12.92 5.12
CA GLN A 432 26.08 -14.09 4.83
C GLN A 432 27.32 -13.78 3.99
N LYS A 433 27.29 -12.69 3.22
CA LYS A 433 28.39 -12.30 2.31
C LYS A 433 29.44 -11.39 2.97
N ASP A 434 29.16 -10.80 4.14
CA ASP A 434 30.08 -9.85 4.79
C ASP A 434 30.11 -10.03 6.32
N LYS A 435 31.09 -10.83 6.77
CA LYS A 435 31.29 -11.15 8.20
C LYS A 435 31.62 -9.92 9.05
N VAL A 436 32.27 -8.92 8.46
CA VAL A 436 32.66 -7.69 9.17
C VAL A 436 31.42 -6.85 9.43
N LEU A 437 30.58 -6.64 8.41
CA LEU A 437 29.31 -5.93 8.58
C LEU A 437 28.40 -6.64 9.59
N LEU A 438 28.33 -7.97 9.57
CA LEU A 438 27.57 -8.76 10.56
C LEU A 438 28.07 -8.55 12.00
N SER A 439 29.39 -8.50 12.21
CA SER A 439 29.97 -8.27 13.54
C SER A 439 29.59 -6.88 14.08
N ILE A 440 29.72 -5.84 13.23
CA ILE A 440 29.32 -4.47 13.55
C ILE A 440 27.82 -4.41 13.86
N TRP A 441 26.99 -5.09 13.06
CA TRP A 441 25.55 -5.14 13.25
C TRP A 441 25.16 -5.72 14.61
N LYS A 442 25.76 -6.85 15.00
CA LYS A 442 25.54 -7.50 16.30
C LYS A 442 25.96 -6.61 17.47
N GLU A 443 27.11 -5.95 17.35
CA GLU A 443 27.57 -5.02 18.38
C GLU A 443 26.63 -3.83 18.56
N LEU A 444 26.10 -3.27 17.46
CA LEU A 444 25.14 -2.17 17.52
C LEU A 444 23.78 -2.61 18.08
N LEU A 445 23.32 -3.82 17.74
CA LEU A 445 22.10 -4.39 18.30
C LEU A 445 22.22 -4.57 19.81
N ASN A 446 23.36 -5.07 20.30
CA ASN A 446 23.65 -5.15 21.73
C ASN A 446 23.77 -3.78 22.41
N LYS A 447 24.30 -2.76 21.70
CA LYS A 447 24.47 -1.40 22.24
C LYS A 447 23.15 -0.67 22.46
N TYR A 448 22.18 -0.84 21.56
CA TYR A 448 20.92 -0.09 21.55
C TYR A 448 19.72 -0.85 22.13
N ASP A 449 19.88 -2.12 22.50
CA ASP A 449 18.86 -2.84 23.28
C ASP A 449 18.86 -2.33 24.73
N LEU A 450 17.84 -1.55 25.10
CA LEU A 450 17.64 -1.00 26.44
C LEU A 450 17.03 -2.01 27.43
N SER A 451 16.93 -3.29 27.05
CA SER A 451 16.57 -4.33 28.01
C SER A 451 17.69 -4.51 29.05
N PRO A 452 17.41 -4.61 30.37
CA PRO A 452 18.42 -5.08 31.33
C PRO A 452 18.98 -6.41 30.81
N PRO A 453 20.26 -6.73 31.05
CA PRO A 453 21.00 -7.74 30.29
C PRO A 453 20.17 -9.01 30.22
N LYS A 454 19.53 -9.26 29.07
CA LYS A 454 18.78 -10.47 28.83
C LYS A 454 19.83 -11.54 28.59
N SER A 455 20.32 -12.08 29.70
CA SER A 455 20.97 -13.37 29.75
C SER A 455 20.12 -14.35 28.94
N LYS A 456 20.79 -15.28 28.24
CA LYS A 456 20.18 -16.40 27.51
C LYS A 456 19.09 -17.14 28.31
N GLU A 457 19.04 -16.97 29.63
CA GLU A 457 18.03 -17.49 30.56
C GLU A 457 16.62 -16.95 30.34
N LEU A 458 16.40 -15.68 29.98
CA LEU A 458 15.04 -15.12 29.83
C LEU A 458 14.33 -15.59 28.54
N ILE A 459 15.10 -15.84 27.48
CA ILE A 459 14.61 -16.47 26.23
C ILE A 459 14.37 -17.96 26.45
N SER A 460 15.18 -18.62 27.30
CA SER A 460 14.88 -19.96 27.79
C SER A 460 13.54 -19.97 28.52
N LEU A 461 13.34 -19.06 29.48
CA LEU A 461 12.12 -18.96 30.29
C LEU A 461 10.84 -18.81 29.44
N HIS A 462 10.87 -18.01 28.38
CA HIS A 462 9.72 -17.82 27.49
C HIS A 462 9.45 -19.04 26.59
N LYS A 463 10.49 -19.70 26.09
CA LYS A 463 10.35 -20.96 25.34
C LYS A 463 9.82 -22.06 26.24
N ASP A 464 10.33 -22.14 27.46
CA ASP A 464 9.93 -23.12 28.47
C ASP A 464 8.48 -22.87 28.92
N HIS A 465 8.04 -21.61 29.03
CA HIS A 465 6.63 -21.28 29.29
C HIS A 465 5.68 -21.70 28.16
N ILE A 466 6.03 -21.51 26.88
CA ILE A 466 5.18 -21.95 25.77
C ILE A 466 5.18 -23.48 25.66
N ILE A 467 6.32 -24.14 25.85
CA ILE A 467 6.42 -25.60 25.94
C ILE A 467 5.57 -26.13 27.10
N LEU A 468 5.63 -25.48 28.27
CA LEU A 468 4.84 -25.84 29.44
C LEU A 468 3.34 -25.63 29.21
N ALA A 469 2.94 -24.54 28.53
CA ALA A 469 1.56 -24.28 28.16
C ALA A 469 1.02 -25.33 27.18
N ILE A 470 1.82 -25.72 26.19
CA ILE A 470 1.50 -26.81 25.25
C ILE A 470 1.35 -28.14 26.00
N ARG A 471 2.28 -28.47 26.90
CA ARG A 471 2.21 -29.70 27.73
C ARG A 471 1.01 -29.69 28.70
N ARG A 472 0.62 -28.52 29.20
CA ARG A 472 -0.54 -28.31 30.07
C ARG A 472 -1.86 -28.18 29.31
N GLN A 473 -1.86 -28.37 27.99
CA GLN A 473 -3.07 -28.35 27.14
C GLN A 473 -3.83 -27.00 27.19
N VAL A 474 -3.10 -25.90 27.38
CA VAL A 474 -3.68 -24.55 27.46
C VAL A 474 -3.86 -23.98 26.05
N VAL A 475 -4.99 -23.28 25.81
CA VAL A 475 -5.20 -22.51 24.58
C VAL A 475 -4.18 -21.38 24.52
N LEU A 476 -3.35 -21.36 23.48
CA LEU A 476 -2.36 -20.32 23.33
C LEU A 476 -3.03 -19.01 22.91
N THR A 477 -2.56 -17.89 23.46
CA THR A 477 -3.00 -16.56 23.02
C THR A 477 -2.49 -16.27 21.61
N VAL A 478 -3.10 -15.30 20.92
CA VAL A 478 -2.68 -14.87 19.58
C VAL A 478 -1.19 -14.45 19.56
N ASP A 479 -0.72 -13.78 20.62
CA ASP A 479 0.69 -13.42 20.78
C ASP A 479 1.61 -14.65 20.91
N GLN A 480 1.18 -15.67 21.66
CA GLN A 480 1.93 -16.93 21.80
C GLN A 480 1.97 -17.72 20.49
N ILE A 481 0.88 -17.74 19.73
CA ILE A 481 0.81 -18.39 18.40
C ILE A 481 1.72 -17.67 17.39
N ASN A 482 1.72 -16.33 17.39
CA ASN A 482 2.59 -15.54 16.51
C ASN A 482 4.07 -15.77 16.83
N ARG A 483 4.45 -15.76 18.12
CA ARG A 483 5.82 -16.08 18.56
C ARG A 483 6.23 -17.52 18.21
N LEU A 484 5.30 -18.47 18.34
CA LEU A 484 5.55 -19.85 17.92
C LEU A 484 5.78 -19.95 16.41
N ASN A 485 5.01 -19.20 15.61
CA ASN A 485 5.21 -19.14 14.16
C ASN A 485 6.58 -18.58 13.79
N GLU A 486 7.01 -17.47 14.41
CA GLU A 486 8.35 -16.91 14.22
C GLU A 486 9.47 -17.92 14.50
N TRP A 487 9.31 -18.78 15.52
CA TRP A 487 10.29 -19.81 15.86
C TRP A 487 10.30 -20.97 14.86
N VAL A 488 9.14 -21.35 14.34
CA VAL A 488 8.98 -22.47 13.39
C VAL A 488 9.31 -22.07 11.94
N GLU A 489 9.32 -20.77 11.61
CA GLU A 489 9.85 -20.24 10.36
C GLU A 489 11.38 -20.44 10.24
N SER A 490 12.11 -20.40 11.36
CA SER A 490 13.52 -20.75 11.40
C SER A 490 13.71 -22.27 11.40
N SER A 491 14.20 -22.83 10.29
CA SER A 491 14.34 -24.29 10.09
C SER A 491 15.19 -25.01 11.15
N THR A 492 16.14 -24.32 11.77
CA THR A 492 17.03 -24.91 12.80
C THR A 492 16.52 -24.72 14.23
N ALA A 493 15.91 -23.56 14.54
CA ALA A 493 15.36 -23.29 15.86
C ALA A 493 14.01 -23.99 16.08
N GLY A 494 13.17 -24.04 15.04
CA GLY A 494 11.88 -24.73 15.06
C GLY A 494 12.02 -26.24 15.17
N LEU A 495 12.98 -26.86 14.48
CA LEU A 495 13.21 -28.30 14.60
C LEU A 495 13.65 -28.69 16.03
N LYS A 496 14.57 -27.93 16.63
CA LYS A 496 14.97 -28.13 18.04
C LYS A 496 13.83 -27.91 19.03
N LEU A 497 12.88 -27.03 18.72
CA LEU A 497 11.70 -26.82 19.55
C LEU A 497 10.74 -28.02 19.47
N ILE A 498 10.50 -28.54 18.26
CA ILE A 498 9.67 -29.71 18.03
C ILE A 498 10.31 -30.96 18.65
N GLU A 499 11.63 -31.12 18.61
CA GLU A 499 12.35 -32.21 19.29
C GLU A 499 12.14 -32.19 20.83
N ARG A 500 11.79 -31.05 21.44
CA ARG A 500 11.47 -30.93 22.88
C ARG A 500 10.00 -31.24 23.21
N LEU A 501 9.14 -31.38 22.20
CA LEU A 501 7.72 -31.70 22.33
C LEU A 501 7.50 -33.13 21.83
N ASP A 502 6.95 -34.01 22.68
CA ASP A 502 6.59 -35.35 22.24
C ASP A 502 5.35 -35.33 21.31
N SER A 503 5.16 -36.41 20.54
CA SER A 503 4.02 -36.57 19.63
C SER A 503 2.69 -36.34 20.35
N THR A 504 2.58 -36.74 21.62
CA THR A 504 1.40 -36.54 22.45
C THR A 504 1.13 -35.06 22.71
N ALA A 505 2.12 -34.25 23.08
CA ALA A 505 1.98 -32.82 23.33
C ALA A 505 1.60 -32.07 22.04
N LEU A 506 2.12 -32.51 20.89
CA LEU A 506 1.80 -31.93 19.58
C LEU A 506 0.37 -32.27 19.12
N GLN A 507 -0.09 -33.49 19.37
CA GLN A 507 -1.50 -33.85 19.15
C GLN A 507 -2.44 -33.03 20.03
N HIS A 508 -2.10 -32.83 21.31
CA HIS A 508 -2.89 -31.98 22.19
C HIS A 508 -2.88 -30.51 21.75
N PHE A 509 -1.72 -29.99 21.35
CA PHE A 509 -1.61 -28.65 20.76
C PHE A 509 -2.58 -28.46 19.60
N ILE A 510 -2.67 -29.44 18.70
CA ILE A 510 -3.59 -29.42 17.55
C ILE A 510 -5.05 -29.50 18.02
N LYS A 511 -5.40 -30.39 18.95
CA LYS A 511 -6.77 -30.50 19.51
C LYS A 511 -7.25 -29.21 20.16
N VAL A 512 -6.38 -28.54 20.91
CA VAL A 512 -6.72 -27.35 21.69
C VAL A 512 -6.82 -26.11 20.80
N ASN A 513 -5.89 -25.94 19.85
CA ASN A 513 -5.77 -24.71 19.05
C ASN A 513 -6.42 -24.81 17.65
N PHE A 514 -6.70 -26.02 17.14
CA PHE A 514 -7.26 -26.26 15.80
C PHE A 514 -8.50 -27.17 15.83
N LYS A 515 -9.47 -26.84 16.70
CA LYS A 515 -10.61 -27.70 17.09
C LYS A 515 -11.39 -28.37 15.96
N LYS A 516 -11.61 -27.69 14.82
CA LYS A 516 -12.52 -28.15 13.76
C LYS A 516 -11.98 -29.32 12.93
N ASP A 517 -10.66 -29.38 12.71
CA ASP A 517 -10.00 -30.37 11.84
C ASP A 517 -8.94 -31.19 12.59
N ALA A 518 -8.87 -31.06 13.91
CA ALA A 518 -7.82 -31.64 14.74
C ALA A 518 -7.69 -33.17 14.57
N GLU A 519 -8.79 -33.90 14.60
CA GLU A 519 -8.79 -35.36 14.46
C GLU A 519 -8.29 -35.79 13.07
N TRP A 520 -8.69 -35.05 12.04
CA TRP A 520 -8.26 -35.30 10.66
C TRP A 520 -6.75 -35.04 10.49
N ILE A 521 -6.23 -33.95 11.07
CA ILE A 521 -4.80 -33.61 11.01
C ILE A 521 -3.96 -34.65 11.77
N ILE A 522 -4.41 -35.06 12.96
CA ILE A 522 -3.73 -36.09 13.76
C ILE A 522 -3.72 -37.41 13.02
N TYR A 523 -4.82 -37.77 12.37
CA TYR A 523 -4.88 -38.97 11.53
C TYR A 523 -3.88 -38.89 10.37
N CYS A 524 -3.81 -37.75 9.66
CA CYS A 524 -2.81 -37.54 8.60
C CYS A 524 -1.38 -37.71 9.13
N ALA A 525 -1.09 -37.19 10.32
CA ALA A 525 0.22 -37.32 10.96
C ALA A 525 0.58 -38.77 11.28
N SER A 526 -0.39 -39.57 11.76
CA SER A 526 -0.20 -41.00 12.03
C SER A 526 -0.03 -41.80 10.73
N TYR A 527 -0.76 -41.44 9.67
CA TYR A 527 -0.67 -42.13 8.39
C TYR A 527 0.69 -41.95 7.70
N LEU A 528 1.31 -40.77 7.88
CA LEU A 528 2.66 -40.49 7.36
C LEU A 528 3.76 -41.35 8.03
N ASP A 529 3.50 -41.98 9.18
CA ASP A 529 4.48 -42.89 9.83
C ASP A 529 4.73 -44.17 9.02
N LEU A 530 3.84 -44.50 8.07
CA LEU A 530 4.06 -45.59 7.11
C LEU A 530 5.30 -45.36 6.23
N LEU A 531 5.72 -44.10 6.02
CA LEU A 531 6.92 -43.76 5.26
C LEU A 531 8.21 -44.22 5.95
N GLU A 532 8.23 -44.27 7.29
CA GLU A 532 9.36 -44.72 8.10
C GLU A 532 9.42 -46.26 8.18
N ASN A 533 8.25 -46.90 8.26
CA ASN A 533 8.12 -48.36 8.43
C ASN A 533 8.30 -49.16 7.13
N ASN A 534 8.33 -48.52 5.96
CA ASN A 534 8.59 -49.22 4.71
C ASN A 534 10.06 -49.69 4.64
N LYS A 535 10.28 -51.00 4.38
CA LYS A 535 11.61 -51.62 4.36
C LYS A 535 12.53 -51.07 3.25
N SER A 536 12.03 -50.24 2.32
CA SER A 536 12.67 -49.90 1.05
C SER A 536 13.28 -48.49 0.91
N THR A 537 13.31 -47.59 1.91
CA THR A 537 13.54 -46.16 1.60
C THR A 537 14.55 -45.40 2.47
N ALA A 538 15.19 -44.41 1.84
CA ALA A 538 16.14 -43.44 2.38
C ALA A 538 15.60 -42.59 3.56
N PHE A 539 14.33 -42.76 3.94
CA PHE A 539 13.72 -42.17 5.13
C PHE A 539 14.26 -42.76 6.45
N LYS A 540 14.95 -43.93 6.42
CA LYS A 540 15.62 -44.52 7.58
C LYS A 540 16.93 -43.82 7.98
N SER A 541 17.43 -42.88 7.17
CA SER A 541 18.70 -42.20 7.45
C SER A 541 18.55 -41.19 8.60
N GLY A 542 18.72 -41.66 9.84
CA GLY A 542 19.14 -40.82 10.97
C GLY A 542 18.08 -40.43 12.00
N GLY A 543 17.11 -41.30 12.34
CA GLY A 543 16.38 -41.27 13.62
C GLY A 543 15.56 -40.01 13.95
N LYS A 544 15.33 -39.11 12.98
CA LYS A 544 14.64 -37.83 13.18
C LYS A 544 13.37 -37.66 12.33
N PHE A 545 12.90 -38.73 11.68
CA PHE A 545 11.72 -38.65 10.80
C PHE A 545 10.49 -38.13 11.54
N ALA A 546 10.20 -38.64 12.74
CA ALA A 546 9.09 -38.17 13.57
C ALA A 546 9.15 -36.66 13.88
N ALA A 547 10.34 -36.13 14.23
CA ALA A 547 10.53 -34.72 14.52
C ALA A 547 10.37 -33.85 13.26
N LEU A 548 10.91 -34.29 12.11
CA LEU A 548 10.78 -33.59 10.83
C LEU A 548 9.35 -33.59 10.30
N LYS A 549 8.65 -34.71 10.42
CA LYS A 549 7.22 -34.86 10.10
C LYS A 549 6.40 -33.84 10.88
N TRP A 550 6.55 -33.82 12.20
CA TRP A 550 5.84 -32.88 13.07
C TRP A 550 6.23 -31.43 12.82
N PHE A 551 7.50 -31.16 12.54
CA PHE A 551 7.97 -29.82 12.18
C PHE A 551 7.28 -29.32 10.91
N PHE A 552 7.19 -30.12 9.85
CA PHE A 552 6.51 -29.72 8.63
C PHE A 552 5.00 -29.58 8.79
N ILE A 553 4.37 -30.41 9.63
CA ILE A 553 2.94 -30.31 9.98
C ILE A 553 2.66 -28.99 10.70
N VAL A 554 3.37 -28.71 11.81
CA VAL A 554 3.16 -27.50 12.63
C VAL A 554 3.49 -26.24 11.82
N GLN A 555 4.57 -26.25 11.04
CA GLN A 555 4.93 -25.13 10.17
C GLN A 555 3.84 -24.85 9.12
N THR A 556 3.27 -25.90 8.52
CA THR A 556 2.21 -25.73 7.52
C THR A 556 0.93 -25.21 8.17
N LEU A 557 0.56 -25.72 9.36
CA LEU A 557 -0.61 -25.25 10.12
C LEU A 557 -0.50 -23.78 10.52
N LEU A 558 0.61 -23.38 11.13
CA LEU A 558 0.81 -21.99 11.60
C LEU A 558 0.85 -21.01 10.44
N SER A 559 1.43 -21.39 9.29
CA SER A 559 1.42 -20.56 8.07
C SER A 559 0.01 -20.35 7.47
N THR A 560 -0.98 -21.14 7.87
CA THR A 560 -2.36 -21.09 7.36
C THR A 560 -3.39 -20.63 8.40
N HIS A 561 -2.99 -20.25 9.62
CA HIS A 561 -3.90 -19.97 10.74
C HIS A 561 -4.90 -18.82 10.49
N GLN A 562 -4.66 -17.93 9.51
CA GLN A 562 -5.56 -16.84 9.14
C GLN A 562 -6.39 -17.11 7.86
N GLN A 563 -6.25 -18.27 7.23
CA GLN A 563 -6.95 -18.65 5.98
C GLN A 563 -7.88 -19.85 6.22
N SER A 564 -8.86 -20.08 5.34
CA SER A 564 -9.71 -21.28 5.43
C SER A 564 -8.88 -22.55 5.21
N PHE A 565 -8.98 -23.52 6.13
CA PHE A 565 -8.17 -24.73 6.10
C PHE A 565 -8.49 -25.61 4.87
N ASN A 566 -7.55 -25.70 3.92
CA ASN A 566 -7.68 -26.53 2.72
C ASN A 566 -6.91 -27.85 2.88
N LYS A 567 -7.64 -28.94 3.08
CA LYS A 567 -7.10 -30.30 3.29
C LYS A 567 -6.17 -30.78 2.17
N LYS A 568 -6.49 -30.51 0.89
CA LYS A 568 -5.68 -30.92 -0.26
C LYS A 568 -4.34 -30.18 -0.31
N TYR A 569 -4.40 -28.86 -0.17
CA TYR A 569 -3.21 -28.00 -0.14
C TYR A 569 -2.27 -28.34 1.01
N PHE A 570 -2.85 -28.64 2.18
CA PHE A 570 -2.13 -29.04 3.37
C PHE A 570 -1.27 -30.30 3.14
N VAL A 571 -1.87 -31.36 2.58
CA VAL A 571 -1.18 -32.62 2.28
C VAL A 571 -0.11 -32.41 1.19
N GLU A 572 -0.43 -31.68 0.12
CA GLU A 572 0.51 -31.40 -0.96
C GLU A 572 1.77 -30.67 -0.48
N ARG A 573 1.62 -29.69 0.41
CA ARG A 573 2.76 -28.94 0.99
C ARG A 573 3.63 -29.82 1.88
N ILE A 574 3.04 -30.69 2.70
CA ILE A 574 3.83 -31.60 3.55
C ILE A 574 4.62 -32.58 2.67
N LEU A 575 3.99 -33.16 1.65
CA LEU A 575 4.66 -34.08 0.72
C LEU A 575 5.77 -33.38 -0.09
N ALA A 576 5.56 -32.14 -0.52
CA ALA A 576 6.59 -31.35 -1.18
C ALA A 576 7.79 -31.07 -0.27
N LYS A 577 7.56 -30.73 1.01
CA LYS A 577 8.63 -30.52 2.00
C LYS A 577 9.41 -31.79 2.27
N LEU A 578 8.73 -32.94 2.40
CA LEU A 578 9.39 -34.25 2.54
C LEU A 578 10.19 -34.63 1.29
N SER A 579 9.62 -34.39 0.10
CA SER A 579 10.28 -34.64 -1.19
C SER A 579 11.59 -33.86 -1.31
N ILE A 580 11.57 -32.56 -1.00
CA ILE A 580 12.76 -31.69 -1.04
C ILE A 580 13.78 -32.12 0.02
N HIS A 581 13.34 -32.39 1.25
CA HIS A 581 14.25 -32.68 2.37
C HIS A 581 15.00 -34.00 2.18
N TYR A 582 14.30 -35.06 1.77
CA TYR A 582 14.90 -36.38 1.56
C TYR A 582 15.41 -36.60 0.13
N ASN A 583 15.22 -35.61 -0.75
CA ASN A 583 15.54 -35.71 -2.18
C ASN A 583 14.87 -36.93 -2.86
N ILE A 584 13.61 -37.20 -2.49
CA ILE A 584 12.80 -38.30 -3.03
C ILE A 584 11.68 -37.71 -3.86
N LYS A 585 11.51 -38.20 -5.09
CA LYS A 585 10.43 -37.76 -5.99
C LYS A 585 9.06 -37.90 -5.31
N LYS A 586 8.21 -36.88 -5.45
CA LYS A 586 6.88 -36.84 -4.81
C LYS A 586 6.02 -38.04 -5.17
N GLU A 587 6.15 -38.56 -6.39
CA GLU A 587 5.43 -39.74 -6.90
C GLU A 587 5.79 -41.01 -6.15
N VAL A 588 7.06 -41.15 -5.73
CA VAL A 588 7.52 -42.30 -4.94
C VAL A 588 6.92 -42.26 -3.53
N ILE A 589 6.85 -41.06 -2.93
CA ILE A 589 6.22 -40.87 -1.61
C ILE A 589 4.72 -41.17 -1.68
N ILE A 590 4.03 -40.67 -2.72
CA ILE A 590 2.61 -40.93 -2.97
C ILE A 590 2.38 -42.42 -3.20
N LYS A 591 3.23 -43.09 -3.99
CA LYS A 591 3.15 -44.54 -4.23
C LYS A 591 3.29 -45.32 -2.92
N ILE A 592 4.26 -45.01 -2.07
CA ILE A 592 4.42 -45.66 -0.77
C ILE A 592 3.19 -45.46 0.12
N LEU A 593 2.64 -44.24 0.15
CA LEU A 593 1.43 -43.94 0.91
C LEU A 593 0.18 -44.59 0.34
N THR A 594 0.18 -44.96 -0.95
CA THR A 594 -1.01 -45.52 -1.62
C THR A 594 -0.98 -47.03 -1.80
N ASP A 595 0.20 -47.65 -1.90
CA ASP A 595 0.37 -49.11 -1.97
C ASP A 595 -0.02 -49.79 -0.63
N ASN A 596 -0.01 -49.05 0.48
CA ASN A 596 -0.45 -49.52 1.79
C ASN A 596 -1.95 -49.27 2.08
N ILE A 597 -2.68 -48.64 1.16
CA ILE A 597 -4.10 -48.31 1.35
C ILE A 597 -4.97 -49.56 1.36
N ASP A 598 -4.68 -50.55 0.50
CA ASP A 598 -5.49 -51.76 0.35
C ASP A 598 -5.39 -52.70 1.57
N VAL A 599 -4.31 -52.59 2.35
CA VAL A 599 -4.08 -53.37 3.59
C VAL A 599 -4.79 -52.76 4.80
N LEU A 600 -5.07 -51.45 4.77
CA LEU A 600 -5.64 -50.67 5.89
C LEU A 600 -7.11 -50.25 5.65
N GLY A 601 -7.76 -50.87 4.65
CA GLY A 601 -8.97 -50.43 3.92
C GLY A 601 -10.25 -50.10 4.70
N SER A 602 -10.22 -49.96 6.02
CA SER A 602 -11.33 -49.51 6.87
C SER A 602 -10.96 -48.43 7.90
N GLN A 603 -9.70 -47.99 8.02
CA GLN A 603 -9.27 -47.02 9.03
C GLN A 603 -9.04 -45.58 8.51
N VAL A 604 -9.00 -45.35 7.19
CA VAL A 604 -8.63 -44.05 6.60
C VAL A 604 -9.85 -43.13 6.36
N PRO A 605 -9.86 -41.86 6.83
CA PRO A 605 -10.89 -40.89 6.49
C PRO A 605 -11.06 -40.74 4.97
N TYR A 606 -12.30 -40.84 4.49
CA TYR A 606 -12.63 -40.82 3.06
C TYR A 606 -12.03 -39.61 2.31
N ASP A 607 -12.09 -38.41 2.90
CA ASP A 607 -11.49 -37.20 2.32
C ASP A 607 -9.98 -37.33 2.10
N PHE A 608 -9.27 -37.94 3.05
CA PHE A 608 -7.82 -38.10 2.97
C PHE A 608 -7.43 -39.18 1.95
N PHE A 609 -8.18 -40.28 1.91
CA PHE A 609 -8.08 -41.29 0.86
C PHE A 609 -8.33 -40.69 -0.53
N LYS A 610 -9.38 -39.86 -0.67
CA LYS A 610 -9.70 -39.15 -1.91
C LYS A 610 -8.56 -38.23 -2.34
N ILE A 611 -7.97 -37.46 -1.42
CA ILE A 611 -6.81 -36.61 -1.71
C ILE A 611 -5.61 -37.44 -2.17
N LEU A 612 -5.26 -38.52 -1.47
CA LEU A 612 -4.14 -39.38 -1.86
C LEU A 612 -4.38 -40.07 -3.21
N ASN A 613 -5.61 -40.49 -3.49
CA ASN A 613 -5.97 -41.07 -4.78
C ASN A 613 -6.03 -40.06 -5.91
N ASP A 614 -6.49 -38.83 -5.68
CA ASP A 614 -6.42 -37.75 -6.67
C ASP A 614 -4.96 -37.42 -7.00
N LEU A 615 -4.09 -37.40 -5.98
CA LEU A 615 -2.64 -37.24 -6.15
C LEU A 615 -2.01 -38.43 -6.90
N ARG A 616 -2.46 -39.66 -6.63
CA ARG A 616 -2.01 -40.87 -7.34
C ARG A 616 -2.49 -40.90 -8.79
N LYS A 617 -3.74 -40.55 -9.07
CA LYS A 617 -4.28 -40.46 -10.43
C LYS A 617 -3.52 -39.44 -11.25
N ASN A 618 -3.24 -38.27 -10.67
CA ASN A 618 -2.40 -37.27 -11.32
C ASN A 618 -0.97 -37.77 -11.59
N ALA A 619 -0.42 -38.63 -10.70
CA ALA A 619 0.87 -39.30 -10.91
C ALA A 619 0.79 -40.48 -11.92
N ALA A 620 -0.35 -41.14 -12.05
CA ALA A 620 -0.58 -42.28 -12.95
C ALA A 620 -0.91 -41.85 -14.39
N ILE A 621 -1.61 -40.73 -14.58
CA ILE A 621 -1.85 -40.10 -15.89
C ILE A 621 -0.52 -39.70 -16.56
N ILE A 622 0.52 -39.46 -15.76
CA ILE A 622 1.89 -39.21 -16.23
C ILE A 622 2.60 -40.52 -16.63
N ASN A 623 2.21 -41.67 -16.07
CA ASN A 623 2.83 -42.97 -16.32
C ASN A 623 2.16 -43.80 -17.43
N GLU A 624 0.86 -43.61 -17.71
CA GLU A 624 0.17 -44.31 -18.83
C GLU A 624 0.53 -43.76 -20.22
N ARG A 625 1.14 -42.56 -20.29
CA ARG A 625 1.82 -42.09 -21.51
C ARG A 625 3.25 -42.65 -21.65
N GLY A 626 3.60 -43.66 -20.83
CA GLY A 626 4.97 -44.15 -20.63
C GLY A 626 5.29 -45.55 -21.13
N THR A 627 4.45 -46.21 -21.94
CA THR A 627 4.78 -47.52 -22.54
C THR A 627 4.46 -47.59 -24.03
N SER A 628 5.33 -46.98 -24.83
CA SER A 628 5.69 -47.43 -26.18
C SER A 628 7.07 -46.88 -26.47
N SER A 629 8.04 -47.78 -26.55
CA SER A 629 9.46 -47.54 -26.69
C SER A 629 9.81 -46.74 -27.94
N ASP A 630 10.36 -45.54 -27.75
CA ASP A 630 11.31 -44.95 -28.68
C ASP A 630 12.37 -44.19 -27.85
N PRO A 631 13.68 -44.32 -28.13
CA PRO A 631 14.76 -43.97 -27.20
C PRO A 631 15.05 -42.46 -27.15
N LYS A 632 14.03 -41.64 -26.89
CA LYS A 632 14.09 -40.16 -26.85
C LYS A 632 13.10 -39.57 -25.84
N LEU A 633 13.27 -39.76 -24.54
CA LEU A 633 12.51 -38.96 -23.56
C LEU A 633 13.30 -38.58 -22.29
N LYS A 634 14.63 -38.45 -22.44
CA LYS A 634 15.43 -37.44 -21.69
C LYS A 634 15.42 -36.08 -22.38
N SER A 635 14.67 -35.93 -23.47
CA SER A 635 14.77 -34.80 -24.37
C SER A 635 13.51 -33.96 -24.51
N VAL A 636 12.32 -34.26 -23.97
CA VAL A 636 11.09 -33.53 -24.40
C VAL A 636 10.88 -32.15 -23.75
N ASP A 637 11.26 -31.91 -22.50
CA ASP A 637 11.16 -30.56 -21.91
C ASP A 637 12.32 -29.66 -22.39
N GLU A 638 13.52 -30.23 -22.53
CA GLU A 638 14.61 -29.57 -23.25
C GLU A 638 14.29 -29.41 -24.73
N SER A 639 13.58 -30.33 -25.41
CA SER A 639 13.31 -30.20 -26.85
C SER A 639 12.08 -29.38 -27.19
N ALA A 640 11.10 -29.19 -26.30
CA ALA A 640 10.06 -28.18 -26.46
C ALA A 640 10.63 -26.78 -26.26
N GLU A 641 11.49 -26.59 -25.25
CA GLU A 641 12.17 -25.32 -25.00
C GLU A 641 13.29 -25.06 -26.04
N ILE A 642 14.01 -26.08 -26.48
CA ILE A 642 14.93 -26.00 -27.63
C ILE A 642 14.12 -25.78 -28.92
N LEU A 643 12.96 -26.40 -29.16
CA LEU A 643 12.12 -26.08 -30.33
C LEU A 643 11.63 -24.63 -30.28
N PHE A 644 11.25 -24.15 -29.11
CA PHE A 644 10.79 -22.79 -28.89
C PHE A 644 11.93 -21.78 -29.05
N LEU A 645 13.13 -22.10 -28.55
CA LEU A 645 14.29 -21.21 -28.66
C LEU A 645 15.03 -21.37 -29.99
N LYS A 646 14.88 -22.46 -30.72
CA LYS A 646 15.63 -22.75 -31.96
C LYS A 646 15.48 -21.67 -33.03
N PRO A 647 14.26 -21.19 -33.38
CA PRO A 647 14.12 -20.06 -34.30
C PRO A 647 14.84 -18.79 -33.83
N ILE A 648 14.92 -18.56 -32.52
CA ILE A 648 15.60 -17.40 -31.93
C ILE A 648 17.11 -17.62 -31.92
N LEU A 649 17.58 -18.83 -31.59
CA LEU A 649 18.99 -19.23 -31.57
C LEU A 649 19.61 -19.23 -32.97
N ASP A 650 18.85 -19.63 -33.98
CA ASP A 650 19.26 -19.60 -35.38
C ASP A 650 19.39 -18.14 -35.88
N LEU A 651 18.52 -17.23 -35.42
CA LEU A 651 18.63 -15.79 -35.70
C LEU A 651 19.74 -15.11 -34.90
N LEU A 652 20.00 -15.55 -33.68
CA LEU A 652 20.94 -14.91 -32.74
C LEU A 652 22.35 -14.84 -33.27
N VAL A 653 22.80 -15.81 -34.07
CA VAL A 653 24.14 -15.76 -34.69
C VAL A 653 24.23 -14.59 -35.67
N GLY A 654 23.26 -14.46 -36.58
CA GLY A 654 23.22 -13.34 -37.52
C GLY A 654 23.01 -11.98 -36.84
N ILE A 655 22.16 -11.93 -35.80
CA ILE A 655 21.96 -10.72 -35.00
C ILE A 655 23.27 -10.33 -34.31
N LEU A 656 23.94 -11.24 -33.60
CA LEU A 656 25.19 -10.96 -32.91
C LEU A 656 26.31 -10.56 -33.88
N GLU A 657 26.35 -11.10 -35.11
CA GLU A 657 27.28 -10.65 -36.15
C GLU A 657 27.06 -9.19 -36.56
N VAL A 658 25.82 -8.67 -36.53
CA VAL A 658 25.57 -7.25 -36.79
C VAL A 658 26.16 -6.37 -35.70
N PHE A 659 25.99 -6.77 -34.43
CA PHE A 659 26.45 -6.00 -33.28
C PHE A 659 27.95 -6.13 -33.05
N ASN A 660 28.54 -7.31 -33.26
CA ASN A 660 29.97 -7.57 -33.08
C ASN A 660 30.84 -7.02 -34.23
N LYS A 661 30.24 -6.53 -35.32
CA LYS A 661 30.93 -5.75 -36.37
C LYS A 661 31.23 -4.31 -35.93
N GLN A 662 30.72 -3.86 -34.78
CA GLN A 662 31.02 -2.54 -34.24
C GLN A 662 32.39 -2.56 -33.52
N PRO A 663 33.30 -1.63 -33.82
CA PRO A 663 34.69 -1.66 -33.34
C PRO A 663 34.84 -1.52 -31.81
N THR A 664 33.79 -1.10 -31.11
CA THR A 664 33.78 -0.83 -29.66
C THR A 664 32.94 -1.82 -28.84
N LEU A 665 32.36 -2.85 -29.48
CA LEU A 665 31.38 -3.73 -28.83
C LEU A 665 31.66 -5.21 -29.14
N ILE A 666 31.99 -5.98 -28.10
CA ILE A 666 32.15 -7.44 -28.18
C ILE A 666 31.12 -8.08 -27.24
N ILE A 667 30.08 -8.67 -27.83
CA ILE A 667 29.03 -9.36 -27.10
C ILE A 667 29.29 -10.86 -27.18
N ASP A 668 29.61 -11.44 -26.04
CA ASP A 668 29.83 -12.88 -25.90
C ASP A 668 28.49 -13.64 -26.00
N LYS A 669 28.44 -14.63 -26.91
CA LYS A 669 27.31 -15.54 -27.10
C LYS A 669 26.87 -16.19 -25.78
N LYS A 670 27.80 -16.49 -24.87
CA LYS A 670 27.51 -17.07 -23.55
C LYS A 670 26.77 -16.09 -22.64
N GLN A 671 27.09 -14.80 -22.69
CA GLN A 671 26.39 -13.76 -21.94
C GLN A 671 24.97 -13.55 -22.46
N THR A 672 24.78 -13.52 -23.78
CA THR A 672 23.46 -13.42 -24.40
C THR A 672 22.55 -14.59 -24.01
N LEU A 673 23.09 -15.82 -24.00
CA LEU A 673 22.33 -17.01 -23.56
C LEU A 673 21.93 -16.95 -22.09
N LEU A 674 22.78 -16.42 -21.21
CA LEU A 674 22.45 -16.23 -19.79
C LEU A 674 21.34 -15.20 -19.58
N VAL A 675 21.34 -14.11 -20.36
CA VAL A 675 20.31 -13.08 -20.32
C VAL A 675 18.96 -13.63 -20.79
N ILE A 676 18.97 -14.44 -21.86
CA ILE A 676 17.79 -15.14 -22.37
C ILE A 676 17.24 -16.14 -21.34
N ALA A 677 18.11 -16.96 -20.74
CA ALA A 677 17.71 -17.94 -19.73
C ALA A 677 17.08 -17.27 -18.50
N ARG A 678 17.64 -16.15 -18.02
CA ARG A 678 17.09 -15.37 -16.91
C ARG A 678 15.72 -14.78 -17.26
N TYR A 679 15.60 -14.16 -18.43
CA TYR A 679 14.33 -13.58 -18.86
C TYR A 679 13.23 -14.63 -18.98
N ARG A 680 13.56 -15.79 -19.55
CA ARG A 680 12.64 -16.92 -19.72
C ARG A 680 12.21 -17.52 -18.38
N SER A 681 13.12 -17.62 -17.41
CA SER A 681 12.80 -18.11 -16.06
C SER A 681 11.82 -17.20 -15.31
N SER A 682 11.86 -15.89 -15.58
CA SER A 682 10.97 -14.90 -14.95
C SER A 682 9.65 -14.71 -15.72
N HIS A 683 9.60 -15.12 -16.99
CA HIS A 683 8.45 -14.89 -17.88
C HIS A 683 8.10 -16.14 -18.71
N PRO A 684 7.65 -17.24 -18.07
CA PRO A 684 7.33 -18.49 -18.74
C PRO A 684 6.14 -18.40 -19.73
N GLY A 685 5.33 -17.33 -19.65
CA GLY A 685 4.19 -17.09 -20.55
C GLY A 685 4.49 -16.23 -21.80
N HIS A 686 5.68 -15.65 -21.92
CA HIS A 686 6.01 -14.75 -23.04
C HIS A 686 6.27 -15.50 -24.35
N SER A 687 5.87 -14.91 -25.48
CA SER A 687 6.02 -15.50 -26.82
C SER A 687 7.45 -15.38 -27.36
N GLN A 688 7.75 -16.08 -28.47
CA GLN A 688 9.03 -15.96 -29.16
C GLN A 688 9.30 -14.52 -29.62
N LEU A 689 8.25 -13.78 -29.98
CA LEU A 689 8.32 -12.39 -30.41
C LEU A 689 8.69 -11.46 -29.25
N ASP A 690 8.11 -11.67 -28.08
CA ASP A 690 8.40 -10.89 -26.88
C ASP A 690 9.84 -11.11 -26.40
N LEU A 691 10.30 -12.36 -26.47
CA LEU A 691 11.68 -12.71 -26.17
C LEU A 691 12.66 -12.07 -27.18
N LEU A 692 12.35 -12.09 -28.47
CA LEU A 692 13.20 -11.50 -29.50
C LEU A 692 13.25 -9.96 -29.38
N ARG A 693 12.14 -9.31 -29.04
CA ARG A 693 12.08 -7.87 -28.74
C ARG A 693 12.94 -7.49 -27.55
N PHE A 694 12.87 -8.28 -26.48
CA PHE A 694 13.73 -8.08 -25.32
C PHE A 694 15.21 -8.20 -25.69
N ILE A 695 15.57 -9.22 -26.48
CA ILE A 695 16.96 -9.41 -26.94
C ILE A 695 17.44 -8.21 -27.77
N LEU A 696 16.65 -7.75 -28.74
CA LEU A 696 17.04 -6.62 -29.59
C LEU A 696 17.15 -5.32 -28.80
N SER A 697 16.17 -5.04 -27.92
CA SER A 697 16.19 -3.85 -27.05
C SER A 697 17.41 -3.86 -26.13
N TRP A 698 17.71 -5.03 -25.54
CA TRP A 698 18.90 -5.22 -24.74
C TRP A 698 20.18 -5.00 -25.56
N LEU A 699 20.32 -5.59 -26.75
CA LEU A 699 21.49 -5.42 -27.62
C LEU A 699 21.67 -3.97 -28.09
N LEU A 700 20.58 -3.29 -28.48
CA LEU A 700 20.58 -1.88 -28.86
C LEU A 700 20.98 -0.96 -27.70
N SER A 701 20.63 -1.33 -26.46
CA SER A 701 21.07 -0.58 -25.27
C SER A 701 22.58 -0.69 -25.03
N GLN A 702 23.25 -1.71 -25.57
CA GLN A 702 24.70 -1.89 -25.44
C GLN A 702 25.51 -1.07 -26.46
N VAL A 703 24.88 -0.56 -27.53
CA VAL A 703 25.56 0.26 -28.54
C VAL A 703 25.60 1.72 -28.05
N PRO A 704 26.77 2.35 -27.87
CA PRO A 704 26.85 3.67 -27.25
C PRO A 704 26.50 4.82 -28.20
N LEU A 705 26.76 4.69 -29.51
CA LEU A 705 26.60 5.78 -30.49
C LEU A 705 25.36 5.61 -31.37
N GLN A 706 24.62 6.70 -31.61
CA GLN A 706 23.33 6.70 -32.30
C GLN A 706 23.43 6.39 -33.81
N ASN A 707 24.53 6.78 -34.45
CA ASN A 707 24.85 6.42 -35.83
C ASN A 707 25.20 4.93 -35.99
N GLN A 708 25.87 4.32 -35.00
CA GLN A 708 26.13 2.88 -34.96
C GLN A 708 24.84 2.09 -34.69
N LYS A 709 23.95 2.64 -33.86
CA LYS A 709 22.60 2.10 -33.64
C LYS A 709 21.79 2.09 -34.94
N SER A 710 21.76 3.17 -35.71
CA SER A 710 21.03 3.24 -36.99
C SER A 710 21.60 2.27 -38.02
N GLU A 711 22.93 2.14 -38.10
CA GLU A 711 23.58 1.15 -38.94
C GLU A 711 23.25 -0.30 -38.51
N CYS A 712 23.22 -0.59 -37.21
CA CYS A 712 22.78 -1.89 -36.71
C CYS A 712 21.33 -2.20 -37.09
N LEU A 713 20.39 -1.24 -36.96
CA LEU A 713 19.01 -1.47 -37.40
C LEU A 713 18.87 -1.60 -38.91
N HIS A 714 19.66 -0.88 -39.70
CA HIS A 714 19.67 -1.04 -41.14
C HIS A 714 20.12 -2.46 -41.51
N ARG A 715 21.23 -2.93 -40.94
CA ARG A 715 21.75 -4.29 -41.15
C ARG A 715 20.79 -5.37 -40.62
N LEU A 716 20.13 -5.13 -39.47
CA LEU A 716 19.08 -6.01 -38.95
C LEU A 716 17.85 -6.03 -39.86
N SER A 717 17.50 -4.92 -40.50
CA SER A 717 16.38 -4.89 -41.44
C SER A 717 16.65 -5.71 -42.70
N VAL A 718 17.89 -5.70 -43.19
CA VAL A 718 18.34 -6.60 -44.27
C VAL A 718 18.30 -8.07 -43.84
N LEU A 719 18.72 -8.39 -42.60
CA LEU A 719 18.60 -9.75 -42.05
C LEU A 719 17.14 -10.18 -41.86
N SER A 720 16.24 -9.24 -41.58
CA SER A 720 14.83 -9.51 -41.31
C SER A 720 14.03 -9.92 -42.54
N GLU A 721 14.50 -9.62 -43.75
CA GLU A 721 13.89 -10.08 -45.01
C GLU A 721 13.84 -11.61 -45.12
N ARG A 722 14.69 -12.31 -44.35
CA ARG A 722 14.78 -13.78 -44.33
C ARG A 722 14.03 -14.42 -43.16
N SER A 723 13.39 -13.63 -42.28
CA SER A 723 12.64 -14.16 -41.15
C SER A 723 11.45 -13.28 -40.73
N PRO A 724 10.20 -13.76 -40.87
CA PRO A 724 9.02 -12.99 -40.49
C PRO A 724 8.96 -12.68 -38.99
N LEU A 725 9.55 -13.53 -38.14
CA LEU A 725 9.64 -13.30 -36.69
C LEU A 725 10.54 -12.10 -36.36
N LEU A 726 11.68 -11.97 -37.04
CA LEU A 726 12.59 -10.84 -36.87
C LEU A 726 12.01 -9.56 -37.47
N GLN A 727 11.30 -9.67 -38.59
CA GLN A 727 10.61 -8.54 -39.21
C GLN A 727 9.55 -7.95 -38.28
N ALA A 728 8.73 -8.79 -37.64
CA ALA A 728 7.72 -8.37 -36.67
C ALA A 728 8.33 -7.78 -35.37
N ALA A 729 9.54 -8.21 -34.99
CA ALA A 729 10.25 -7.66 -33.85
C ALA A 729 10.82 -6.27 -34.15
N ILE A 730 11.44 -6.09 -35.33
CA ILE A 730 12.06 -4.83 -35.77
C ILE A 730 11.01 -3.76 -36.10
N GLN A 731 9.82 -4.13 -36.57
CA GLN A 731 8.78 -3.15 -36.93
C GLN A 731 8.32 -2.34 -35.71
N GLN A 732 8.21 -2.97 -34.53
CA GLN A 732 7.96 -2.24 -33.28
C GLN A 732 9.18 -1.49 -32.75
N GLU A 733 10.40 -2.00 -32.98
CA GLU A 733 11.63 -1.30 -32.60
C GLU A 733 11.89 -0.05 -33.46
N LYS A 734 11.56 -0.10 -34.76
CA LYS A 734 11.50 1.07 -35.64
C LYS A 734 10.45 2.06 -35.16
N LEU A 735 9.28 1.61 -34.68
CA LEU A 735 8.29 2.47 -34.04
C LEU A 735 8.84 3.13 -32.76
N GLN A 736 9.55 2.37 -31.91
CA GLN A 736 10.22 2.88 -30.71
C GLN A 736 11.33 3.88 -31.05
N ARG A 737 12.07 3.65 -32.15
CA ARG A 737 13.08 4.60 -32.64
C ARG A 737 12.52 5.84 -33.30
N ILE A 738 11.39 5.77 -33.98
CA ILE A 738 10.65 6.96 -34.42
C ILE A 738 10.23 7.77 -33.18
N THR A 739 9.84 7.11 -32.09
CA THR A 739 9.58 7.77 -30.79
C THR A 739 10.84 8.28 -30.06
N GLU A 740 12.04 7.82 -30.44
CA GLU A 740 13.32 8.25 -29.86
C GLU A 740 14.10 9.26 -30.74
N GLN A 741 13.83 9.30 -32.06
CA GLN A 741 14.49 10.22 -33.01
C GLN A 741 13.83 11.60 -33.08
N ASP A 742 12.57 11.73 -32.68
CA ASP A 742 11.91 13.04 -32.55
C ASP A 742 12.32 13.80 -31.27
N LYS A 743 13.33 13.32 -30.53
CA LYS A 743 13.90 14.00 -29.35
C LYS A 743 14.95 15.06 -29.66
N ASP A 744 15.39 15.19 -30.91
CA ASP A 744 16.31 16.24 -31.36
C ASP A 744 15.66 17.05 -32.48
N ASN A 745 14.68 17.91 -32.15
CA ASN A 745 14.51 19.22 -32.77
C ASN A 745 13.48 20.06 -31.98
N ASN A 746 13.89 21.27 -31.64
CA ASN A 746 13.15 22.22 -30.81
C ASN A 746 11.86 22.73 -31.49
N GLU A 747 10.71 22.57 -30.82
CA GLU A 747 9.68 23.62 -30.75
C GLU A 747 9.08 23.66 -29.33
N VAL A 748 8.86 24.89 -28.86
CA VAL A 748 8.41 25.23 -27.51
C VAL A 748 6.94 24.86 -27.33
N ALA A 749 6.64 23.78 -26.57
CA ALA A 749 5.43 23.60 -25.73
C ALA A 749 5.32 22.17 -25.13
N ASP A 750 5.47 22.04 -23.81
CA ASP A 750 4.89 21.03 -22.87
C ASP A 750 4.45 19.64 -23.43
N ALA A 751 5.27 18.97 -24.24
CA ALA A 751 5.08 17.59 -24.69
C ALA A 751 6.17 16.68 -24.11
N GLY A 752 5.79 15.52 -23.55
CA GLY A 752 6.74 14.53 -23.02
C GLY A 752 6.95 14.51 -21.49
N ILE A 753 6.25 15.34 -20.71
CA ILE A 753 6.32 15.32 -19.23
C ILE A 753 5.09 14.59 -18.67
N PHE A 754 5.31 13.57 -17.84
CA PHE A 754 4.24 12.99 -17.02
C PHE A 754 3.81 14.00 -15.97
N ARG A 755 2.54 14.41 -16.02
CA ARG A 755 1.93 15.31 -15.03
C ARG A 755 1.01 14.50 -14.13
N GLU A 756 1.26 14.55 -12.83
CA GLU A 756 0.38 13.95 -11.84
C GLU A 756 -0.88 14.79 -11.65
N VAL A 757 -2.04 14.15 -11.73
CA VAL A 757 -3.36 14.75 -11.49
C VAL A 757 -4.11 13.93 -10.45
N HIS A 758 -4.87 14.59 -9.57
CA HIS A 758 -5.58 13.93 -8.45
C HIS A 758 -7.07 13.69 -8.75
N ASN A 759 -7.53 14.16 -9.91
CA ASN A 759 -8.92 14.19 -10.31
C ASN A 759 -9.12 13.42 -11.65
N ALA A 760 -8.24 12.46 -11.96
CA ALA A 760 -8.23 11.68 -13.19
C ALA A 760 -9.55 10.93 -13.45
N GLY A 761 -10.26 10.61 -12.36
CA GLY A 761 -11.53 9.90 -12.39
C GLY A 761 -12.66 10.63 -13.10
N ILE A 762 -12.54 11.94 -13.33
CA ILE A 762 -13.50 12.75 -14.09
C ILE A 762 -13.82 12.17 -15.46
N ILE A 763 -12.89 11.41 -16.05
CA ILE A 763 -13.07 10.77 -17.34
C ILE A 763 -14.32 9.86 -17.40
N LEU A 764 -14.73 9.29 -16.26
CA LEU A 764 -15.94 8.46 -16.16
C LEU A 764 -17.22 9.25 -16.41
N ILE A 765 -17.22 10.54 -16.10
CA ILE A 765 -18.39 11.40 -16.30
C ILE A 765 -18.18 12.42 -17.42
N ALA A 766 -17.02 12.40 -18.08
CA ALA A 766 -16.66 13.30 -19.16
C ALA A 766 -17.67 13.25 -20.33
N ALA A 767 -18.21 12.07 -20.65
CA ALA A 767 -19.22 11.90 -21.71
C ALA A 767 -20.48 12.76 -21.50
N TYR A 768 -20.79 13.15 -20.27
CA TYR A 768 -21.98 13.93 -19.91
C TYR A 768 -21.71 15.45 -19.89
N LEU A 769 -20.44 15.87 -19.87
CA LEU A 769 -20.07 17.30 -19.80
C LEU A 769 -20.64 18.15 -20.93
N PRO A 770 -20.65 17.72 -22.21
CA PRO A 770 -21.24 18.52 -23.28
C PRO A 770 -22.73 18.79 -23.09
N ARG A 771 -23.47 17.81 -22.58
CA ARG A 771 -24.90 17.98 -22.29
C ARG A 771 -25.11 18.92 -21.11
N LEU A 772 -24.30 18.79 -20.06
CA LEU A 772 -24.33 19.70 -18.90
C LEU A 772 -24.08 21.15 -19.34
N PHE A 773 -23.02 21.39 -20.11
CA PHE A 773 -22.68 22.73 -20.59
C PHE A 773 -23.73 23.32 -21.53
N SER A 774 -24.39 22.49 -22.34
CA SER A 774 -25.52 22.91 -23.16
C SER A 774 -26.74 23.32 -22.32
N ILE A 775 -27.09 22.55 -21.27
CA ILE A 775 -28.20 22.87 -20.35
C ILE A 775 -27.93 24.19 -19.62
N LEU A 776 -26.70 24.39 -19.16
CA LEU A 776 -26.26 25.61 -18.47
C LEU A 776 -25.98 26.79 -19.41
N LYS A 777 -26.20 26.63 -20.72
CA LYS A 777 -25.94 27.65 -21.75
C LYS A 777 -24.50 28.17 -21.75
N TYR A 778 -23.55 27.29 -21.41
CA TYR A 778 -22.11 27.57 -21.52
C TYR A 778 -21.61 27.37 -22.96
N THR A 779 -22.26 26.46 -23.69
CA THR A 779 -21.94 26.12 -25.07
C THR A 779 -23.14 26.29 -25.98
N GLU A 780 -22.91 26.82 -27.17
CA GLU A 780 -23.89 26.95 -28.26
C GLU A 780 -23.26 26.36 -29.53
N ASN A 781 -24.02 25.56 -30.31
CA ASN A 781 -23.52 24.86 -31.50
C ASN A 781 -22.23 24.03 -31.27
N GLY A 782 -22.04 23.50 -30.06
CA GLY A 782 -20.90 22.65 -29.70
C GLY A 782 -19.59 23.39 -29.41
N GLN A 783 -19.61 24.72 -29.27
CA GLN A 783 -18.47 25.53 -28.85
C GLN A 783 -18.84 26.40 -27.63
N PHE A 784 -17.85 26.80 -26.83
CA PHE A 784 -18.10 27.71 -25.70
C PHE A 784 -18.53 29.09 -26.18
N CYS A 785 -19.56 29.67 -25.55
CA CYS A 785 -20.12 30.96 -25.96
C CYS A 785 -19.12 32.11 -25.75
N ASN A 786 -18.33 32.04 -24.68
CA ASN A 786 -17.25 32.97 -24.39
C ASN A 786 -16.25 32.35 -23.39
N GLU A 787 -15.12 33.04 -23.22
CA GLU A 787 -14.04 32.65 -22.32
C GLU A 787 -14.47 32.57 -20.84
N GLU A 788 -15.36 33.45 -20.40
CA GLU A 788 -15.89 33.45 -19.03
C GLU A 788 -16.62 32.14 -18.73
N LYS A 789 -17.52 31.69 -19.62
CA LYS A 789 -18.23 30.41 -19.50
C LYS A 789 -17.28 29.22 -19.57
N GLN A 790 -16.22 29.31 -20.38
CA GLN A 790 -15.18 28.29 -20.45
C GLN A 790 -14.37 28.18 -19.15
N ILE A 791 -14.08 29.30 -18.49
CA ILE A 791 -13.46 29.35 -17.16
C ILE A 791 -14.44 28.83 -16.09
N ARG A 792 -15.71 29.25 -16.11
CA ARG A 792 -16.74 28.73 -15.19
C ARG A 792 -16.86 27.20 -15.28
N ALA A 793 -16.77 26.63 -16.48
CA ALA A 793 -16.79 25.18 -16.69
C ALA A 793 -15.66 24.45 -15.97
N ILE A 794 -14.46 25.04 -15.85
CA ILE A 794 -13.32 24.46 -15.12
C ILE A 794 -13.66 24.26 -13.64
N PHE A 795 -14.26 25.27 -13.02
CA PHE A 795 -14.67 25.23 -11.62
C PHE A 795 -15.87 24.31 -11.40
N LEU A 796 -16.82 24.29 -12.34
CA LEU A 796 -17.98 23.37 -12.30
C LEU A 796 -17.53 21.90 -12.37
N ILE A 797 -16.58 21.57 -13.24
CA ILE A 797 -15.97 20.23 -13.30
C ILE A 797 -15.36 19.86 -11.94
N GLN A 798 -14.65 20.79 -11.31
CA GLN A 798 -14.03 20.54 -10.01
C GLN A 798 -15.07 20.31 -8.91
N TYR A 799 -16.18 21.07 -8.92
CA TYR A 799 -17.31 20.87 -8.02
C TYR A 799 -17.97 19.49 -8.20
N LEU A 800 -18.09 18.98 -9.43
CA LEU A 800 -18.61 17.62 -9.67
C LEU A 800 -17.77 16.55 -8.93
N ILE A 801 -16.45 16.74 -8.87
CA ILE A 801 -15.49 15.77 -8.30
C ILE A 801 -15.40 15.86 -6.78
N PHE A 802 -15.36 17.07 -6.23
CA PHE A 802 -15.04 17.30 -4.82
C PHE A 802 -16.19 17.89 -4.00
N GLY A 803 -17.18 18.52 -4.63
CA GLY A 803 -18.35 19.09 -3.96
C GLY A 803 -18.14 20.44 -3.28
N ASN A 804 -16.93 21.00 -3.31
CA ASN A 804 -16.61 22.34 -2.80
C ASN A 804 -16.58 23.36 -3.96
N THR A 805 -16.54 24.65 -3.64
CA THR A 805 -16.53 25.76 -4.62
C THR A 805 -15.18 26.48 -4.76
N GLU A 806 -14.21 26.20 -3.88
CA GLU A 806 -12.90 26.85 -3.86
C GLU A 806 -11.77 25.85 -4.10
N TYR A 807 -10.89 26.12 -5.08
CA TYR A 807 -9.76 25.25 -5.41
C TYR A 807 -8.54 26.03 -5.91
N PRO A 808 -7.32 25.62 -5.55
CA PRO A 808 -6.12 26.23 -6.08
C PRO A 808 -5.88 25.86 -7.55
N GLU A 809 -5.37 26.79 -8.35
CA GLU A 809 -5.23 26.64 -9.80
C GLU A 809 -4.43 25.39 -10.24
N HIS A 810 -3.45 24.96 -9.44
CA HIS A 810 -2.64 23.78 -9.76
C HIS A 810 -3.45 22.47 -9.74
N GLU A 811 -4.57 22.41 -9.01
CA GLU A 811 -5.49 21.27 -9.02
C GLU A 811 -6.42 21.28 -10.24
N LEU A 812 -6.53 22.41 -10.94
CA LEU A 812 -7.41 22.60 -12.09
C LEU A 812 -6.75 22.27 -13.44
N TYR A 813 -5.48 21.81 -13.42
CA TYR A 813 -4.70 21.52 -14.62
C TYR A 813 -5.45 20.59 -15.60
N PHE A 814 -6.01 19.48 -15.10
CA PHE A 814 -6.74 18.55 -15.99
C PHE A 814 -8.05 19.15 -16.50
N ASN A 815 -8.70 19.99 -15.70
CA ASN A 815 -9.95 20.65 -16.07
C ASN A 815 -9.72 21.67 -17.19
N LYS A 816 -8.59 22.40 -17.18
CA LYS A 816 -8.17 23.29 -18.28
C LYS A 816 -8.08 22.54 -19.61
N ILE A 817 -7.52 21.32 -19.57
CA ILE A 817 -7.39 20.46 -20.75
C ILE A 817 -8.78 20.03 -21.26
N LEU A 818 -9.67 19.61 -20.37
CA LEU A 818 -11.02 19.16 -20.74
C LEU A 818 -11.89 20.30 -21.32
N THR A 819 -11.69 21.53 -20.87
CA THR A 819 -12.42 22.70 -21.39
C THR A 819 -11.71 23.36 -22.56
N GLY A 820 -10.47 22.98 -22.87
CA GLY A 820 -9.69 23.54 -23.98
C GLY A 820 -9.09 24.92 -23.70
N VAL A 821 -8.94 25.35 -22.44
CA VAL A 821 -8.17 26.58 -22.15
C VAL A 821 -6.69 26.27 -22.10
N ARG A 822 -5.88 27.22 -22.59
CA ARG A 822 -4.43 27.10 -22.58
C ARG A 822 -3.90 26.98 -21.14
N ILE A 823 -2.92 26.09 -20.96
CA ILE A 823 -2.36 25.78 -19.63
C ILE A 823 -1.72 27.00 -18.96
N ASP A 824 -1.09 27.87 -19.75
CA ASP A 824 -0.41 29.11 -19.34
C ASP A 824 -1.36 30.25 -18.93
N LYS A 825 -2.66 30.09 -19.21
CA LYS A 825 -3.68 31.08 -18.89
C LYS A 825 -3.99 31.08 -17.41
N ALA A 826 -3.75 32.21 -16.74
CA ALA A 826 -4.11 32.39 -15.34
C ALA A 826 -5.64 32.29 -15.15
N LEU A 827 -6.06 31.60 -14.09
CA LEU A 827 -7.46 31.51 -13.67
C LEU A 827 -7.73 32.46 -12.49
N PRO A 828 -8.99 32.90 -12.30
CA PRO A 828 -9.37 33.60 -11.08
C PRO A 828 -9.14 32.70 -9.85
N ASN A 829 -8.80 33.29 -8.70
CA ASN A 829 -8.46 32.54 -7.48
C ASN A 829 -9.67 31.81 -6.85
N SER A 830 -10.87 32.30 -7.11
CA SER A 830 -12.15 31.68 -6.73
C SER A 830 -13.22 32.07 -7.74
N LEU A 831 -14.22 31.21 -7.90
CA LEU A 831 -15.37 31.47 -8.75
C LEU A 831 -16.61 30.85 -8.11
N ASP A 832 -17.56 31.69 -7.74
CA ASP A 832 -18.80 31.24 -7.13
C ASP A 832 -19.73 30.65 -8.20
N LEU A 833 -20.08 29.38 -8.00
CA LEU A 833 -21.09 28.68 -8.78
C LEU A 833 -22.47 29.07 -8.29
N THR A 834 -23.41 29.27 -9.21
CA THR A 834 -24.79 29.59 -8.84
C THR A 834 -25.49 28.35 -8.28
N THR A 835 -26.56 28.56 -7.51
CA THR A 835 -27.39 27.46 -7.01
C THR A 835 -27.95 26.59 -8.13
N GLU A 836 -28.36 27.22 -9.24
CA GLU A 836 -28.83 26.52 -10.45
C GLU A 836 -27.74 25.60 -11.03
N GLU A 837 -26.50 26.10 -11.17
CA GLU A 837 -25.37 25.31 -11.68
C GLU A 837 -25.06 24.09 -10.78
N MET A 838 -25.10 24.28 -9.47
CA MET A 838 -24.89 23.22 -8.49
C MET A 838 -26.01 22.18 -8.50
N GLU A 839 -27.27 22.61 -8.65
CA GLU A 839 -28.43 21.73 -8.69
C GLU A 839 -28.43 20.86 -9.95
N VAL A 840 -28.24 21.46 -11.13
CA VAL A 840 -28.14 20.72 -12.40
C VAL A 840 -26.97 19.73 -12.38
N SER A 841 -25.84 20.12 -11.78
CA SER A 841 -24.68 19.24 -11.59
C SER A 841 -25.00 18.03 -10.70
N ASN A 842 -25.70 18.25 -9.59
CA ASN A 842 -26.11 17.16 -8.69
C ASN A 842 -27.15 16.24 -9.35
N GLN A 843 -28.07 16.78 -10.14
CA GLN A 843 -29.03 16.01 -10.93
C GLN A 843 -28.34 15.13 -11.98
N MET A 844 -27.30 15.65 -12.65
CA MET A 844 -26.46 14.85 -13.57
C MET A 844 -25.78 13.68 -12.84
N LEU A 845 -25.17 13.92 -11.68
CA LEU A 845 -24.54 12.86 -10.89
C LEU A 845 -25.56 11.82 -10.42
N ALA A 846 -26.75 12.24 -10.00
CA ALA A 846 -27.83 11.32 -9.63
C ALA A 846 -28.27 10.45 -10.82
N SER A 847 -28.41 11.03 -12.02
CA SER A 847 -28.72 10.27 -13.25
C SER A 847 -27.64 9.23 -13.58
N ILE A 848 -26.36 9.56 -13.40
CA ILE A 848 -25.24 8.62 -13.62
C ILE A 848 -25.32 7.43 -12.66
N LEU A 849 -25.72 7.64 -11.40
CA LEU A 849 -25.91 6.54 -10.43
C LEU A 849 -27.06 5.60 -10.83
N MET A 850 -28.12 6.13 -11.49
CA MET A 850 -29.20 5.28 -12.01
C MET A 850 -28.71 4.35 -13.13
N HIS A 851 -27.80 4.83 -13.97
CA HIS A 851 -27.20 4.02 -15.04
C HIS A 851 -26.08 3.10 -14.55
N TRP A 852 -25.41 3.43 -13.45
CA TRP A 852 -24.36 2.63 -12.82
C TRP A 852 -24.77 2.09 -11.45
N GLN A 853 -25.76 1.20 -11.46
CA GLN A 853 -26.47 0.67 -10.27
C GLN A 853 -25.59 0.02 -9.19
N LYS A 854 -24.30 -0.22 -9.47
CA LYS A 854 -23.34 -0.76 -8.49
C LYS A 854 -22.81 0.29 -7.51
N VAL A 855 -22.94 1.58 -7.82
CA VAL A 855 -22.56 2.70 -6.94
C VAL A 855 -23.84 3.37 -6.43
N LYS A 856 -24.01 3.47 -5.11
CA LYS A 856 -25.29 3.87 -4.50
C LYS A 856 -25.42 5.36 -4.14
N THR A 857 -24.31 6.09 -3.98
CA THR A 857 -24.33 7.49 -3.52
C THR A 857 -23.33 8.36 -4.28
N ILE A 858 -23.60 9.67 -4.34
CA ILE A 858 -22.70 10.64 -4.98
C ILE A 858 -21.35 10.71 -4.24
N GLY A 859 -21.35 10.60 -2.90
CA GLY A 859 -20.12 10.53 -2.11
C GLY A 859 -19.25 9.32 -2.48
N ALA A 860 -19.86 8.14 -2.62
CA ALA A 860 -19.14 6.94 -3.06
C ALA A 860 -18.61 7.05 -4.50
N LEU A 861 -19.36 7.71 -5.40
CA LEU A 861 -18.88 8.02 -6.74
C LEU A 861 -17.67 8.96 -6.70
N ARG A 862 -17.74 10.03 -5.90
CA ARG A 862 -16.65 11.02 -5.75
C ARG A 862 -15.39 10.41 -5.16
N GLU A 863 -15.44 9.88 -3.94
CA GLU A 863 -14.27 9.36 -3.22
C GLU A 863 -13.74 8.05 -3.82
N GLY A 864 -14.65 7.21 -4.31
CA GLY A 864 -14.32 5.91 -4.88
C GLY A 864 -13.75 6.03 -6.28
N PHE A 865 -14.34 6.87 -7.15
CA PHE A 865 -14.11 6.82 -8.59
C PHE A 865 -13.73 8.16 -9.24
N LEU A 866 -14.18 9.33 -8.77
CA LEU A 866 -13.79 10.61 -9.41
C LEU A 866 -12.47 11.17 -8.87
N GLN A 867 -12.23 11.02 -7.56
CA GLN A 867 -11.02 11.47 -6.85
C GLN A 867 -9.91 10.42 -6.97
N ARG A 868 -9.44 10.22 -8.20
CA ARG A 868 -8.39 9.24 -8.52
C ARG A 868 -7.12 9.95 -8.96
N ARG A 869 -5.99 9.48 -8.41
CA ARG A 869 -4.68 9.81 -8.95
C ARG A 869 -4.52 9.20 -10.34
N GLY A 870 -3.89 9.97 -11.22
CA GLY A 870 -3.47 9.51 -12.52
C GLY A 870 -2.29 10.31 -13.04
N LEU A 871 -1.64 9.77 -14.06
CA LEU A 871 -0.53 10.38 -14.78
C LEU A 871 -1.03 10.74 -16.18
N LEU A 872 -0.88 12.00 -16.54
CA LEU A 872 -1.26 12.51 -17.85
C LEU A 872 0.01 12.80 -18.67
N TYR A 873 0.03 12.31 -19.91
CA TYR A 873 1.17 12.37 -20.81
C TYR A 873 0.73 12.82 -22.19
N THR A 874 1.33 13.90 -22.69
CA THR A 874 1.05 14.43 -24.03
C THR A 874 1.95 13.75 -25.06
N LYS A 875 1.34 13.04 -26.02
CA LYS A 875 2.01 12.42 -27.16
C LYS A 875 1.38 12.92 -28.47
N ASP A 876 2.08 13.77 -29.20
CA ASP A 876 1.61 14.35 -30.46
C ASP A 876 0.23 15.06 -30.33
N GLN A 877 -0.79 14.57 -31.04
CA GLN A 877 -2.19 15.01 -31.00
C GLN A 877 -3.07 14.28 -29.97
N VAL A 878 -2.46 13.42 -29.15
CA VAL A 878 -3.16 12.57 -28.19
C VAL A 878 -2.62 12.81 -26.77
N LEU A 879 -3.51 12.78 -25.79
CA LEU A 879 -3.21 12.86 -24.36
C LEU A 879 -3.50 11.51 -23.74
N GLU A 880 -2.47 10.80 -23.30
CA GLU A 880 -2.63 9.53 -22.59
C GLU A 880 -2.82 9.80 -21.10
N LEU A 881 -3.92 9.30 -20.52
CA LEU A 881 -4.22 9.34 -19.10
C LEU A 881 -4.11 7.93 -18.52
N ILE A 882 -3.19 7.71 -17.60
CA ILE A 882 -3.03 6.46 -16.86
C ILE A 882 -3.60 6.66 -15.46
N VAL A 883 -4.66 5.93 -15.11
CA VAL A 883 -5.31 6.07 -13.80
C VAL A 883 -4.79 4.98 -12.85
N ASP A 884 -4.50 5.33 -11.60
CA ASP A 884 -4.10 4.36 -10.58
C ASP A 884 -5.19 3.29 -10.42
N GLN A 885 -4.79 2.03 -10.19
CA GLN A 885 -5.73 0.92 -10.01
C GLN A 885 -6.00 0.63 -8.52
N LYS A 886 -7.23 0.26 -8.18
CA LYS A 886 -7.67 -0.18 -6.84
C LYS A 886 -8.50 -1.46 -6.93
N ALA A 887 -8.62 -2.19 -5.82
CA ALA A 887 -9.30 -3.49 -5.74
C ALA A 887 -10.77 -3.47 -6.20
N PHE A 888 -11.47 -2.34 -6.05
CA PHE A 888 -12.87 -2.18 -6.46
C PHE A 888 -13.07 -1.70 -7.91
N ASP A 889 -11.98 -1.51 -8.68
CA ASP A 889 -12.07 -1.11 -10.11
C ASP A 889 -12.69 -2.22 -10.99
N MET A 890 -12.94 -3.41 -10.42
CA MET A 890 -13.82 -4.42 -11.02
C MET A 890 -15.24 -3.89 -11.33
N LEU A 891 -15.69 -2.84 -10.62
CA LEU A 891 -17.00 -2.23 -10.86
C LEU A 891 -17.07 -1.42 -12.16
N LEU A 892 -15.91 -1.10 -12.77
CA LEU A 892 -15.84 -0.44 -14.08
C LEU A 892 -16.36 -1.32 -15.22
N ASP A 893 -16.38 -2.65 -15.04
CA ASP A 893 -16.93 -3.60 -16.01
C ASP A 893 -18.45 -3.42 -16.22
N TYR A 894 -19.11 -2.68 -15.32
CA TYR A 894 -20.53 -2.38 -15.35
C TYR A 894 -20.87 -0.98 -15.89
N VAL A 895 -19.87 -0.23 -16.37
CA VAL A 895 -20.08 1.07 -17.01
C VAL A 895 -20.45 0.86 -18.46
N SER A 896 -21.63 1.33 -18.87
CA SER A 896 -22.20 1.07 -20.21
C SER A 896 -21.82 2.10 -21.28
N TRP A 897 -21.06 3.14 -20.93
CA TRP A 897 -20.64 4.21 -21.84
C TRP A 897 -19.11 4.27 -21.99
N ASN A 898 -18.66 4.91 -23.08
CA ASN A 898 -17.24 5.04 -23.38
C ASN A 898 -16.60 6.14 -22.51
N TYR A 899 -15.59 5.76 -21.73
CA TYR A 899 -14.70 6.66 -20.99
C TYR A 899 -13.22 6.48 -21.40
N LYS A 900 -12.92 5.55 -22.32
CA LYS A 900 -11.55 5.24 -22.77
C LYS A 900 -11.03 6.24 -23.79
N THR A 901 -11.92 6.90 -24.53
CA THR A 901 -11.54 7.89 -25.54
C THR A 901 -12.45 9.10 -25.43
N ILE A 902 -11.88 10.26 -25.09
CA ILE A 902 -12.61 11.52 -24.92
C ILE A 902 -12.06 12.58 -25.88
N LYS A 903 -12.95 13.17 -26.67
CA LYS A 903 -12.65 14.29 -27.56
C LYS A 903 -13.90 15.15 -27.69
N PHE A 904 -13.84 16.37 -27.17
CA PHE A 904 -14.90 17.37 -27.38
C PHE A 904 -14.56 18.26 -28.58
N GLN A 905 -15.58 18.94 -29.13
CA GLN A 905 -15.42 19.81 -30.30
C GLN A 905 -14.53 21.04 -30.02
N TRP A 906 -14.45 21.49 -28.77
CA TRP A 906 -13.59 22.61 -28.34
C TRP A 906 -12.18 22.17 -27.90
N MET A 907 -11.87 20.87 -27.93
CA MET A 907 -10.55 20.38 -27.54
C MET A 907 -9.64 20.24 -28.76
N GLU A 908 -8.37 20.59 -28.62
CA GLU A 908 -7.36 20.39 -29.68
C GLU A 908 -6.88 18.93 -29.76
N LYS A 909 -6.78 18.23 -28.63
CA LYS A 909 -6.22 16.86 -28.53
C LYS A 909 -7.25 15.85 -28.06
N THR A 910 -7.09 14.59 -28.45
CA THR A 910 -7.93 13.47 -27.98
C THR A 910 -7.31 12.88 -26.72
N ILE A 911 -8.10 12.62 -25.68
CA ILE A 911 -7.63 11.91 -24.48
C ILE A 911 -7.87 10.41 -24.64
N LEU A 912 -6.83 9.60 -24.53
CA LEU A 912 -6.88 8.15 -24.42
C LEU A 912 -6.63 7.75 -22.97
N THR A 913 -7.56 7.02 -22.38
CA THR A 913 -7.50 6.64 -20.97
C THR A 913 -7.17 5.18 -20.83
N ASN A 914 -6.08 4.90 -20.13
CA ASN A 914 -5.69 3.59 -19.65
C ASN A 914 -6.17 3.45 -18.20
N TRP A 915 -7.32 2.80 -18.04
CA TRP A 915 -7.88 2.42 -16.76
C TRP A 915 -8.36 0.97 -16.88
N ARG A 916 -7.60 0.08 -16.22
CA ARG A 916 -7.62 -1.38 -16.33
C ARG A 916 -7.11 -1.96 -17.65
#